data_AF-A0A8H8RSX9-F1
#
_entry.id   AF-A0A8H8RSX9-F1
#
_cell.length_a   1.000
_cell.length_b   1.000
_cell.length_c   1.000
_cell.angle_alpha   90.00
_cell.angle_beta   90.00
_cell.angle_gamma   90.00
#
_symmetry.space_group_name_H-M   'P 1'
#
loop_
_entity.id
_entity.type
_entity.pdbx_description
1 polymer ?
#
loop_
_entity_poly.entity_id
_entity_poly.type
_entity_poly.pdbx_seq_one_letter_code
_entity_poly.pdbx_strand_id
1 'polypeptide(L)'
;MDWKPKHERRDEALLPSHEYSSDDSDHEEQADEDVEGRNSFKGTLFVILCTTATLTARRMLRDSFPRCLIDERQRSFFVLLLQVTASCSVAVVVLFVKLKNFRKPRLINEGIEERKYTVLQKLVIGIRLFVSASISAIAVLCGAGALMLFENLGVFAMLPILTYVSDSLILRFLHIIRVSRHEKSDIVWASFWKVILVSFCIAVAVREDYRLDDTALLLALTSLGLTSIARSMSKIGPRYEKGQATWDTPLHVVLLTGIPALAITGYATVQFEDMVAASHITQSWSFWRRLMNIGPGVLLHVVFSGTMNSAYPFLSQDLAGGALEDPSIQGKEAVRNTLHTGFWITLLGVYGKEHNLINWYQAIAFAILYVVSVGPRHIGYYPPRFLNLILRILRRKPQPIHSEPWQFAVILPITTIVFAILISTNSMYWIDTAAYNRNLRTWLDPAKLSVDTVYRPPQMRSLDIIIAHSPGDPIESITELIAAYTSVRALSSFGPRIIVYTKDADLSNTTPDSIRGSFAGDLSIQSLHNSGGVSATFMHHILYAWEFISQQTLFLSTSSEYPLLHTTKRLNAYFQPAGFPLPDAQPKTGFLHLGEQEACWCGACSDSTGWDDTFHLVPSMWAAARPGASTCESVLVTRGNEFVASAARVRGVKRDVWQMLYDALTNEDMGNAWSHASDKLPRMLEGEGRMGRWVADSVEEPVLGLTVERLWAILLQCSGPEIAWRCPSLGRGLRRGGGRDDCACID
;
A
#
# COMPACT_ATOMS: atom_id res chain seq x y z
N MET A 1 -60.29 46.98 26.97
CA MET A 1 -61.53 46.38 26.44
C MET A 1 -61.08 45.14 25.70
N ASP A 2 -60.98 44.01 26.41
CA ASP A 2 -62.07 43.03 26.51
C ASP A 2 -62.58 42.65 25.12
N TRP A 3 -62.20 41.48 24.60
CA TRP A 3 -63.19 40.58 24.01
C TRP A 3 -62.70 39.14 23.92
N LYS A 4 -63.55 38.27 24.45
CA LYS A 4 -63.52 36.81 24.48
C LYS A 4 -63.94 36.21 23.11
N PRO A 5 -63.73 34.90 22.91
CA PRO A 5 -63.78 34.24 21.61
C PRO A 5 -65.20 33.85 21.19
N LYS A 6 -65.41 33.69 19.88
CA LYS A 6 -66.61 33.07 19.32
C LYS A 6 -66.28 31.68 18.77
N HIS A 7 -66.77 30.66 19.47
CA HIS A 7 -67.03 29.35 18.91
C HIS A 7 -68.21 29.47 17.93
N GLU A 8 -68.07 28.93 16.72
CA GLU A 8 -69.20 28.37 15.99
C GLU A 8 -68.75 27.17 15.14
N ARG A 9 -69.67 26.23 15.00
CA ARG A 9 -69.50 24.81 14.67
C ARG A 9 -69.97 24.58 13.23
N ARG A 10 -69.30 23.64 12.53
CA ARG A 10 -69.84 22.66 11.54
C ARG A 10 -70.51 23.21 10.27
N ASP A 11 -69.99 22.89 9.08
CA ASP A 11 -70.25 21.61 8.40
C ASP A 11 -69.38 21.42 7.13
N GLU A 12 -69.27 20.14 6.78
CA GLU A 12 -68.47 19.43 5.78
C GLU A 12 -68.55 19.93 4.33
N ALA A 13 -67.40 19.95 3.63
CA ALA A 13 -67.30 19.60 2.22
C ALA A 13 -65.85 19.21 1.83
N LEU A 14 -65.62 17.88 1.82
CA LEU A 14 -64.72 17.09 0.98
C LEU A 14 -63.75 17.83 0.03
N LEU A 15 -62.45 17.75 0.29
CA LEU A 15 -61.37 17.55 -0.71
C LEU A 15 -60.11 17.03 0.01
N PRO A 16 -59.45 15.94 -0.43
CA PRO A 16 -58.25 15.44 0.21
C PRO A 16 -57.04 16.26 -0.25
N SER A 17 -56.47 17.05 0.65
CA SER A 17 -55.11 17.58 0.49
C SER A 17 -54.15 16.69 1.28
N HIS A 18 -53.12 16.21 0.60
CA HIS A 18 -52.02 15.45 1.19
C HIS A 18 -51.22 16.37 2.12
N GLU A 19 -51.54 16.37 3.41
CA GLU A 19 -50.64 16.87 4.44
C GLU A 19 -49.65 15.76 4.83
N TYR A 20 -48.37 16.01 4.52
CA TYR A 20 -47.26 15.34 5.18
C TYR A 20 -47.21 15.86 6.63
N SER A 21 -47.71 15.07 7.57
CA SER A 21 -47.49 15.29 9.00
C SER A 21 -46.03 14.97 9.33
N SER A 22 -45.23 16.00 9.58
CA SER A 22 -43.86 15.92 10.09
C SER A 22 -43.83 16.32 11.58
N ASP A 23 -44.66 15.69 12.40
CA ASP A 23 -44.66 15.86 13.85
C ASP A 23 -44.59 14.46 14.47
N ASP A 24 -43.36 14.00 14.71
CA ASP A 24 -43.00 12.93 15.66
C ASP A 24 -41.46 12.76 15.66
N SER A 25 -40.70 13.74 16.17
CA SER A 25 -39.26 13.55 16.43
C SER A 25 -38.67 14.26 17.65
N ASP A 26 -39.41 15.14 18.34
CA ASP A 26 -38.78 16.06 19.30
C ASP A 26 -38.82 15.55 20.75
N HIS A 27 -39.30 14.31 20.98
CA HIS A 27 -39.35 13.69 22.31
C HIS A 27 -38.30 12.58 22.55
N GLU A 28 -37.47 12.21 21.56
CA GLU A 28 -36.36 11.26 21.75
C GLU A 28 -35.00 11.93 22.06
N GLU A 29 -34.79 13.21 21.73
CA GLU A 29 -33.47 13.85 21.83
C GLU A 29 -32.93 14.03 23.27
N GLN A 30 -33.79 14.04 24.29
CA GLN A 30 -33.35 14.31 25.66
C GLN A 30 -32.84 13.07 26.43
N ALA A 31 -33.12 11.86 25.95
CA ALA A 31 -32.55 10.62 26.49
C ALA A 31 -31.20 10.24 25.85
N ASP A 32 -30.83 10.90 24.76
CA ASP A 32 -29.65 10.58 23.94
C ASP A 32 -28.34 11.22 24.43
N GLU A 33 -28.39 12.33 25.18
CA GLU A 33 -27.17 13.02 25.67
C GLU A 33 -26.33 12.16 26.64
N ASP A 34 -26.98 11.36 27.51
CA ASP A 34 -26.27 10.47 28.46
C ASP A 34 -25.71 9.20 27.79
N VAL A 35 -26.23 8.82 26.62
CA VAL A 35 -25.76 7.66 25.83
C VAL A 35 -24.61 8.05 24.90
N GLU A 36 -24.58 9.29 24.40
CA GLU A 36 -23.49 9.81 23.56
C GLU A 36 -22.11 9.78 24.27
N GLY A 37 -22.06 10.06 25.57
CA GLY A 37 -20.81 10.11 26.34
C GLY A 37 -20.06 8.76 26.43
N ARG A 38 -20.77 7.63 26.49
CA ARG A 38 -20.17 6.28 26.53
C ARG A 38 -19.80 5.73 25.14
N ASN A 39 -20.51 6.16 24.10
CA ASN A 39 -20.24 5.71 22.73
C ASN A 39 -19.01 6.40 22.13
N SER A 40 -18.77 7.67 22.47
CA SER A 40 -17.60 8.43 21.99
C SER A 40 -16.26 7.74 22.28
N PHE A 41 -16.10 7.09 23.43
CA PHE A 41 -14.82 6.45 23.78
C PHE A 41 -14.50 5.23 22.90
N LYS A 42 -15.52 4.42 22.57
CA LYS A 42 -15.33 3.21 21.74
C LYS A 42 -14.91 3.57 20.31
N GLY A 43 -15.53 4.60 19.74
CA GLY A 43 -15.17 5.09 18.41
C GLY A 43 -13.74 5.61 18.35
N THR A 44 -13.35 6.45 19.32
CA THR A 44 -11.96 6.94 19.40
C THR A 44 -10.95 5.82 19.61
N LEU A 45 -11.24 4.86 20.50
CA LEU A 45 -10.39 3.70 20.72
C LEU A 45 -10.21 2.87 19.44
N PHE A 46 -11.29 2.65 18.68
CA PHE A 46 -11.22 1.97 17.39
C PHE A 46 -10.28 2.69 16.42
N VAL A 47 -10.44 4.01 16.26
CA VAL A 47 -9.61 4.81 15.34
C VAL A 47 -8.13 4.69 15.69
N ILE A 48 -7.79 4.81 16.98
CA ILE A 48 -6.41 4.71 17.46
C ILE A 48 -5.84 3.31 17.20
N LEU A 49 -6.56 2.26 17.60
CA LEU A 49 -6.10 0.88 17.45
C LEU A 49 -6.00 0.45 15.99
N CYS A 50 -6.96 0.82 15.15
CA CYS A 50 -6.94 0.47 13.75
C CYS A 50 -5.82 1.21 13.01
N THR A 51 -5.64 2.52 13.28
CA THR A 51 -4.54 3.30 12.69
C THR A 51 -3.18 2.72 13.07
N THR A 52 -2.97 2.49 14.37
CA THR A 52 -1.69 1.95 14.86
C THR A 52 -1.44 0.53 14.36
N ALA A 53 -2.46 -0.36 14.38
CA ALA A 53 -2.33 -1.72 13.85
C ALA A 53 -2.04 -1.75 12.35
N THR A 54 -2.66 -0.90 11.54
CA THR A 54 -2.39 -0.83 10.10
C THR A 54 -0.98 -0.33 9.82
N LEU A 55 -0.52 0.72 10.52
CA LEU A 55 0.84 1.24 10.35
C LEU A 55 1.92 0.26 10.84
N THR A 56 1.69 -0.44 11.95
CA THR A 56 2.63 -1.47 12.43
C THR A 56 2.62 -2.68 11.51
N ALA A 57 1.45 -3.14 11.06
CA ALA A 57 1.35 -4.22 10.08
C ALA A 57 2.05 -3.84 8.78
N ARG A 58 1.83 -2.64 8.24
CA ARG A 58 2.51 -2.13 7.04
C ARG A 58 4.03 -2.21 7.19
N ARG A 59 4.56 -1.69 8.30
CA ARG A 59 6.00 -1.73 8.60
C ARG A 59 6.52 -3.16 8.71
N MET A 60 5.83 -4.06 9.41
CA MET A 60 6.28 -5.45 9.58
C MET A 60 6.21 -6.22 8.26
N LEU A 61 5.12 -6.04 7.52
CA LEU A 61 4.85 -6.68 6.23
C LEU A 61 5.64 -6.08 5.07
N ARG A 62 6.36 -4.96 5.24
CA ARG A 62 7.33 -4.47 4.26
C ARG A 62 8.75 -4.72 4.72
N ASP A 63 9.12 -4.27 5.92
CA ASP A 63 10.52 -4.11 6.36
C ASP A 63 11.07 -5.23 7.26
N SER A 64 10.26 -6.10 7.88
CA SER A 64 10.74 -7.00 8.97
C SER A 64 10.56 -8.50 8.72
N PHE A 65 9.62 -8.86 7.85
CA PHE A 65 9.48 -10.15 7.15
C PHE A 65 10.61 -10.55 6.18
N PRO A 66 11.30 -11.71 6.22
CA PRO A 66 12.04 -12.17 5.04
C PRO A 66 11.05 -12.35 3.88
N ARG A 67 11.41 -11.96 2.66
CA ARG A 67 10.65 -12.35 1.47
C ARG A 67 11.06 -13.75 1.02
N CYS A 68 10.08 -14.57 0.69
CA CYS A 68 10.26 -15.79 -0.09
C CYS A 68 10.16 -15.41 -1.58
N LEU A 69 11.10 -15.86 -2.41
CA LEU A 69 11.31 -15.34 -3.77
C LEU A 69 10.32 -15.90 -4.83
N ILE A 70 9.59 -16.99 -4.53
CA ILE A 70 8.93 -17.80 -5.57
C ILE A 70 7.41 -17.60 -5.67
N ASP A 71 6.78 -16.93 -4.71
CA ASP A 71 5.40 -16.48 -4.90
C ASP A 71 5.22 -15.14 -4.17
N GLU A 72 4.83 -14.09 -4.89
CA GLU A 72 4.47 -12.76 -4.36
C GLU A 72 3.30 -12.83 -3.35
N ARG A 73 2.78 -14.03 -3.09
CA ARG A 73 1.58 -14.32 -2.33
C ARG A 73 1.89 -14.61 -0.85
N GLN A 74 1.82 -13.52 -0.09
CA GLN A 74 1.28 -13.43 1.28
C GLN A 74 2.18 -13.89 2.44
N ARG A 75 2.66 -12.91 3.24
CA ARG A 75 3.23 -13.10 4.58
C ARG A 75 2.14 -13.55 5.56
N SER A 76 2.02 -14.85 5.76
CA SER A 76 0.93 -15.48 6.52
C SER A 76 1.28 -15.67 7.99
N PHE A 77 2.57 -15.78 8.34
CA PHE A 77 3.06 -16.00 9.70
C PHE A 77 2.73 -14.85 10.65
N PHE A 78 2.89 -13.60 10.20
CA PHE A 78 2.53 -12.43 11.02
C PHE A 78 1.02 -12.40 11.34
N VAL A 79 0.19 -12.74 10.35
CA VAL A 79 -1.27 -12.86 10.52
C VAL A 79 -1.61 -14.00 11.49
N LEU A 80 -0.96 -15.16 11.34
CA LEU A 80 -1.11 -16.30 12.24
C LEU A 80 -0.73 -15.89 13.67
N LEU A 81 0.40 -15.21 13.88
CA LEU A 81 0.86 -14.77 15.19
C LEU A 81 -0.14 -13.82 15.86
N LEU A 82 -0.72 -12.87 15.11
CA LEU A 82 -1.79 -12.00 15.59
C LEU A 82 -3.02 -12.80 16.03
N GLN A 83 -3.46 -13.77 15.22
CA GLN A 83 -4.63 -14.59 15.50
C GLN A 83 -4.42 -15.55 16.69
N VAL A 84 -3.24 -16.17 16.79
CA VAL A 84 -2.86 -17.03 17.93
C VAL A 84 -2.84 -16.21 19.21
N THR A 85 -2.15 -15.07 19.20
CA THR A 85 -2.04 -14.21 20.39
C THR A 85 -3.39 -13.67 20.83
N ALA A 86 -4.25 -13.28 19.89
CA ALA A 86 -5.62 -12.86 20.19
C ALA A 86 -6.46 -13.99 20.78
N SER A 87 -6.40 -15.19 20.20
CA SER A 87 -7.15 -16.36 20.67
C SER A 87 -6.68 -16.81 22.06
N CYS A 88 -5.37 -16.83 22.31
CA CYS A 88 -4.80 -17.11 23.63
C CYS A 88 -5.23 -16.06 24.67
N SER A 89 -5.22 -14.77 24.30
CA SER A 89 -5.65 -13.68 25.18
C SER A 89 -7.12 -13.84 25.59
N VAL A 90 -8.00 -14.14 24.62
CA VAL A 90 -9.42 -14.42 24.88
C VAL A 90 -9.60 -15.66 25.76
N ALA A 91 -8.86 -16.74 25.50
CA ALA A 91 -8.94 -17.96 26.31
C ALA A 91 -8.55 -17.70 27.77
N VAL A 92 -7.50 -16.92 28.01
CA VAL A 92 -7.06 -16.50 29.35
C VAL A 92 -8.14 -15.66 30.03
N VAL A 93 -8.75 -14.70 29.34
CA VAL A 93 -9.86 -13.90 29.88
C VAL A 93 -11.04 -14.78 30.26
N VAL A 94 -11.45 -15.71 29.39
CA VAL A 94 -12.54 -16.67 29.68
C VAL A 94 -12.21 -17.52 30.91
N LEU A 95 -10.96 -17.99 31.04
CA LEU A 95 -10.51 -18.74 32.20
C LEU A 95 -10.64 -17.91 33.49
N PHE A 96 -10.19 -16.65 33.47
CA PHE A 96 -10.33 -15.75 34.62
C PHE A 96 -11.78 -15.46 34.99
N VAL A 97 -12.66 -15.25 33.99
CA VAL A 97 -14.10 -15.06 34.22
C VAL A 97 -14.71 -16.31 34.85
N LYS A 98 -14.39 -17.51 34.34
CA LYS A 98 -14.84 -18.77 34.93
C LYS A 98 -14.33 -18.99 36.35
N LEU A 99 -13.06 -18.69 36.63
CA LEU A 99 -12.48 -18.78 37.97
C LEU A 99 -13.14 -17.79 38.95
N LYS A 100 -13.46 -16.57 38.50
CA LYS A 100 -14.20 -15.59 39.30
C LYS A 100 -15.64 -16.05 39.58
N ASN A 101 -16.30 -16.63 38.58
CA ASN A 101 -17.65 -17.16 38.72
C ASN A 101 -17.70 -18.41 39.60
N PHE A 102 -16.63 -19.22 39.63
CA PHE A 102 -16.49 -20.37 40.54
C PHE A 102 -16.48 -19.96 42.01
N ARG A 103 -16.01 -18.75 42.33
CA ARG A 103 -15.99 -18.21 43.70
C ARG A 103 -17.33 -17.62 44.16
N LYS A 104 -18.29 -17.40 43.26
CA LYS A 104 -19.63 -16.92 43.64
C LYS A 104 -20.57 -18.13 43.76
N PRO A 105 -21.26 -18.33 44.89
CA PRO A 105 -22.29 -19.36 44.97
C PRO A 105 -23.33 -19.07 43.88
N ARG A 106 -23.68 -20.11 43.09
CA ARG A 106 -24.76 -20.05 42.10
C ARG A 106 -26.04 -19.68 42.84
N LEU A 107 -26.42 -18.40 42.82
CA LEU A 107 -27.80 -18.00 43.01
C LEU A 107 -28.56 -18.58 41.81
N ILE A 108 -29.30 -19.65 42.07
CA ILE A 108 -30.20 -20.27 41.12
C ILE A 108 -31.31 -19.25 40.88
N ASN A 109 -31.15 -18.42 39.85
CA ASN A 109 -32.26 -17.62 39.33
C ASN A 109 -33.21 -18.58 38.60
N GLU A 110 -34.10 -19.20 39.36
CA GLU A 110 -35.33 -19.82 38.85
C GLU A 110 -36.20 -18.72 38.25
N GLY A 111 -36.40 -18.70 36.93
CA GLY A 111 -37.34 -17.77 36.30
C GLY A 111 -37.06 -17.39 34.85
N ILE A 112 -35.91 -17.72 34.27
CA ILE A 112 -35.65 -17.45 32.86
C ILE A 112 -35.80 -18.76 32.09
N GLU A 113 -36.92 -18.93 31.39
CA GLU A 113 -37.07 -19.92 30.33
C GLU A 113 -35.99 -19.66 29.26
N GLU A 114 -34.83 -20.27 29.40
CA GLU A 114 -33.88 -20.39 28.30
C GLU A 114 -34.60 -21.15 27.17
N ARG A 115 -35.02 -20.45 26.11
CA ARG A 115 -35.43 -21.09 24.86
C ARG A 115 -34.28 -21.99 24.39
N LYS A 116 -34.39 -23.29 24.68
CA LYS A 116 -33.39 -24.28 24.28
C LYS A 116 -33.46 -24.44 22.77
N TYR A 117 -32.47 -23.88 22.07
CA TYR A 117 -32.25 -24.16 20.65
C TYR A 117 -32.19 -25.68 20.41
N THR A 118 -32.85 -26.16 19.36
CA THR A 118 -32.77 -27.57 18.97
C THR A 118 -31.35 -27.92 18.55
N VAL A 119 -30.96 -29.20 18.67
CA VAL A 119 -29.62 -29.67 18.27
C VAL A 119 -29.32 -29.30 16.81
N LEU A 120 -30.30 -29.42 15.93
CA LEU A 120 -30.21 -29.03 14.53
C LEU A 120 -29.93 -27.52 14.36
N GLN A 121 -30.62 -26.66 15.12
CA GLN A 121 -30.38 -25.21 15.09
C GLN A 121 -28.96 -24.86 15.57
N LYS A 122 -28.47 -25.50 16.63
CA LYS A 122 -27.10 -25.31 17.11
C LYS A 122 -26.07 -25.73 16.07
N LEU A 123 -26.29 -26.86 15.40
CA LEU A 123 -25.42 -27.36 14.33
C LEU A 123 -25.40 -26.40 13.12
N VAL A 124 -26.56 -25.92 12.69
CA VAL A 124 -26.67 -24.95 11.59
C VAL A 124 -25.96 -23.63 11.92
N ILE A 125 -26.12 -23.12 13.15
CA ILE A 125 -25.42 -21.92 13.63
C ILE A 125 -23.90 -22.16 13.66
N GLY A 126 -23.47 -23.33 14.16
CA GLY A 126 -22.06 -23.71 14.21
C GLY A 126 -21.41 -23.78 12.82
N ILE A 127 -22.04 -24.48 11.87
CA ILE A 127 -21.55 -24.57 10.48
C ILE A 127 -21.47 -23.20 9.84
N ARG A 128 -22.50 -22.36 10.01
CA ARG A 128 -22.53 -21.00 9.48
C ARG A 128 -21.38 -20.14 10.00
N LEU A 129 -21.16 -20.15 11.31
CA LEU A 129 -20.06 -19.42 11.94
C LEU A 129 -18.70 -19.94 11.48
N PHE A 130 -18.56 -21.26 11.32
CA PHE A 130 -17.34 -21.88 10.79
C PHE A 130 -17.05 -21.43 9.36
N VAL A 131 -18.03 -21.53 8.45
CA VAL A 131 -17.88 -21.10 7.05
C VAL A 131 -17.59 -19.60 6.95
N SER A 132 -18.31 -18.78 7.71
CA SER A 132 -18.08 -17.33 7.80
C SER A 132 -16.65 -17.02 8.25
N ALA A 133 -16.17 -17.70 9.30
CA ALA A 133 -14.83 -17.49 9.80
C ALA A 133 -13.75 -17.97 8.82
N SER A 134 -14.00 -19.06 8.07
CA SER A 134 -13.11 -19.54 7.02
C SER A 134 -12.94 -18.52 5.89
N ILE A 135 -14.04 -17.98 5.37
CA ILE A 135 -14.01 -16.95 4.32
C ILE A 135 -13.30 -15.70 4.82
N SER A 136 -13.54 -15.34 6.08
CA SER A 136 -12.86 -14.21 6.70
C SER A 136 -11.35 -14.40 6.84
N ALA A 137 -10.90 -15.61 7.14
CA ALA A 137 -9.47 -15.90 7.24
C ALA A 137 -8.76 -15.65 5.91
N ILE A 138 -9.38 -16.09 4.81
CA ILE A 138 -8.90 -15.81 3.45
C ILE A 138 -8.93 -14.30 3.18
N ALA A 139 -10.00 -13.61 3.57
CA ALA A 139 -10.11 -12.16 3.41
C ALA A 139 -8.98 -11.40 4.12
N VAL A 140 -8.61 -11.82 5.34
CA VAL A 140 -7.51 -11.21 6.11
C VAL A 140 -6.16 -11.46 5.43
N LEU A 141 -5.92 -12.67 4.91
CA LEU A 141 -4.69 -12.98 4.16
C LEU A 141 -4.59 -12.12 2.87
N CYS A 142 -5.67 -12.00 2.11
CA CYS A 142 -5.73 -11.09 0.97
C CYS A 142 -5.50 -9.62 1.39
N GLY A 143 -6.07 -9.20 2.52
CA GLY A 143 -5.90 -7.84 3.05
C GLY A 143 -4.47 -7.54 3.49
N ALA A 144 -3.79 -8.52 4.10
CA ALA A 144 -2.37 -8.42 4.44
C ALA A 144 -1.49 -8.36 3.20
N GLY A 145 -1.79 -9.18 2.17
CA GLY A 145 -1.11 -9.12 0.88
C GLY A 145 -1.30 -7.76 0.18
N ALA A 146 -2.53 -7.23 0.19
CA ALA A 146 -2.80 -5.90 -0.33
C ALA A 146 -2.03 -4.82 0.43
N LEU A 147 -2.03 -4.85 1.77
CA LEU A 147 -1.29 -3.90 2.60
C LEU A 147 0.23 -3.96 2.37
N MET A 148 0.77 -5.10 1.93
CA MET A 148 2.18 -5.27 1.58
C MET A 148 2.51 -4.67 0.21
N LEU A 149 1.69 -4.92 -0.80
CA LEU A 149 1.98 -4.53 -2.19
C LEU A 149 1.56 -3.09 -2.51
N PHE A 150 0.56 -2.54 -1.82
CA PHE A 150 0.10 -1.17 -2.09
C PHE A 150 1.18 -0.15 -1.72
N GLU A 151 1.80 0.51 -2.69
CA GLU A 151 2.79 1.57 -2.44
C GLU A 151 2.15 2.83 -1.85
N ASN A 152 1.01 3.24 -2.40
CA ASN A 152 0.30 4.44 -1.96
C ASN A 152 -0.65 4.15 -0.80
N LEU A 153 -0.12 4.22 0.42
CA LEU A 153 -0.90 3.97 1.64
C LEU A 153 -2.12 4.91 1.78
N GLY A 154 -2.04 6.14 1.26
CA GLY A 154 -3.15 7.09 1.31
C GLY A 154 -4.38 6.63 0.53
N VAL A 155 -4.16 6.09 -0.68
CA VAL A 155 -5.24 5.52 -1.50
C VAL A 155 -5.77 4.24 -0.89
N PHE A 156 -4.87 3.36 -0.41
CA PHE A 156 -5.26 2.14 0.30
C PHE A 156 -6.15 2.45 1.51
N ALA A 157 -5.83 3.49 2.29
CA ALA A 157 -6.58 3.92 3.47
C ALA A 157 -8.01 4.39 3.16
N MET A 158 -8.32 4.73 1.90
CA MET A 158 -9.68 5.08 1.45
C MET A 158 -10.51 3.85 1.06
N LEU A 159 -9.88 2.73 0.69
CA LEU A 159 -10.58 1.52 0.22
C LEU A 159 -11.50 0.87 1.27
N PRO A 160 -11.20 0.85 2.59
CA PRO A 160 -12.05 0.18 3.58
C PRO A 160 -13.52 0.58 3.56
N ILE A 161 -13.85 1.81 3.13
CA ILE A 161 -15.25 2.24 3.02
C ILE A 161 -16.05 1.44 1.96
N LEU A 162 -15.38 0.83 0.98
CA LEU A 162 -16.01 -0.07 0.00
C LEU A 162 -16.66 -1.29 0.66
N THR A 163 -16.28 -1.66 1.88
CA THR A 163 -16.94 -2.76 2.58
C THR A 163 -18.39 -2.43 2.83
N TYR A 164 -18.71 -1.17 3.14
CA TYR A 164 -20.07 -0.74 3.33
C TYR A 164 -20.86 -0.65 2.02
N VAL A 165 -20.17 -0.39 0.90
CA VAL A 165 -20.75 -0.52 -0.45
C VAL A 165 -21.08 -1.98 -0.73
N SER A 166 -20.13 -2.89 -0.54
CA SER A 166 -20.30 -4.33 -0.71
C SER A 166 -21.40 -4.89 0.22
N ASP A 167 -21.40 -4.52 1.49
CA ASP A 167 -22.44 -4.88 2.45
C ASP A 167 -23.83 -4.44 1.94
N SER A 168 -23.96 -3.20 1.45
CA SER A 168 -25.23 -2.69 0.91
C SER A 168 -25.71 -3.49 -0.31
N LEU A 169 -24.80 -3.83 -1.23
CA LEU A 169 -25.13 -4.60 -2.43
C LEU A 169 -25.53 -6.05 -2.09
N ILE A 170 -24.76 -6.72 -1.22
CA ILE A 170 -24.99 -8.11 -0.83
C ILE A 170 -26.28 -8.24 -0.01
N LEU A 171 -26.54 -7.33 0.94
CA LEU A 171 -27.76 -7.37 1.75
C LEU A 171 -29.02 -7.16 0.90
N ARG A 172 -28.98 -6.21 -0.06
CA ARG A 172 -30.06 -6.01 -1.03
C ARG A 172 -30.30 -7.26 -1.87
N PHE A 173 -29.23 -7.88 -2.38
CA PHE A 173 -29.32 -9.13 -3.14
C PHE A 173 -29.93 -10.28 -2.33
N LEU A 174 -29.47 -10.48 -1.08
CA LEU A 174 -30.00 -11.50 -0.17
C LEU A 174 -31.47 -11.25 0.21
N HIS A 175 -31.87 -9.98 0.31
CA HIS A 175 -33.26 -9.60 0.53
C HIS A 175 -34.13 -9.91 -0.70
N ILE A 176 -33.67 -9.59 -1.91
CA ILE A 176 -34.37 -9.91 -3.18
C ILE A 176 -34.61 -11.42 -3.33
N ILE A 177 -33.63 -12.25 -2.98
CA ILE A 177 -33.74 -13.73 -3.06
C ILE A 177 -34.50 -14.31 -1.85
N ARG A 178 -34.96 -13.47 -0.91
CA ARG A 178 -35.70 -13.87 0.30
C ARG A 178 -34.94 -14.85 1.20
N VAL A 179 -33.61 -14.87 1.10
CA VAL A 179 -32.74 -15.67 1.98
C VAL A 179 -32.65 -15.02 3.36
N SER A 180 -32.71 -13.69 3.41
CA SER A 180 -32.74 -12.93 4.66
C SER A 180 -34.18 -12.75 5.14
N ARG A 181 -34.51 -13.33 6.29
CA ARG A 181 -35.82 -13.22 6.94
C ARG A 181 -35.89 -11.92 7.76
N HIS A 182 -35.69 -10.77 7.12
CA HIS A 182 -36.04 -9.47 7.72
C HIS A 182 -37.53 -9.23 7.47
N GLU A 183 -38.36 -9.54 8.45
CA GLU A 183 -39.84 -9.48 8.35
C GLU A 183 -40.42 -8.07 8.13
N LYS A 184 -39.60 -6.99 8.11
CA LYS A 184 -40.05 -5.59 7.96
C LYS A 184 -39.05 -4.64 7.27
N SER A 185 -38.12 -5.11 6.45
CA SER A 185 -37.12 -4.22 5.85
C SER A 185 -37.60 -3.62 4.52
N ASP A 186 -37.96 -2.34 4.51
CA ASP A 186 -38.24 -1.60 3.28
C ASP A 186 -36.96 -1.33 2.49
N ILE A 187 -37.01 -1.50 1.16
CA ILE A 187 -35.92 -1.09 0.27
C ILE A 187 -36.04 0.41 0.02
N VAL A 188 -35.22 1.20 0.73
CA VAL A 188 -35.14 2.64 0.51
C VAL A 188 -34.20 2.94 -0.67
N TRP A 189 -34.76 3.12 -1.86
CA TRP A 189 -33.99 3.50 -3.06
C TRP A 189 -33.42 4.92 -3.00
N ALA A 190 -34.05 5.81 -2.23
CA ALA A 190 -33.62 7.21 -2.08
C ALA A 190 -32.22 7.38 -1.49
N SER A 191 -31.67 6.40 -0.77
CA SER A 191 -30.31 6.45 -0.21
C SER A 191 -29.25 5.77 -1.08
N PHE A 192 -29.66 5.06 -2.13
CA PHE A 192 -28.76 4.24 -2.96
C PHE A 192 -27.75 5.07 -3.77
N TRP A 193 -28.06 6.33 -4.06
CA TRP A 193 -27.12 7.23 -4.74
C TRP A 193 -25.80 7.38 -3.97
N LYS A 194 -25.80 7.24 -2.63
CA LYS A 194 -24.58 7.25 -1.81
C LYS A 194 -23.64 6.11 -2.18
N VAL A 195 -24.18 4.92 -2.42
CA VAL A 195 -23.41 3.72 -2.81
C VAL A 195 -22.73 3.94 -4.16
N ILE A 196 -23.46 4.53 -5.12
CA ILE A 196 -22.93 4.86 -6.45
C ILE A 196 -21.85 5.93 -6.35
N LEU A 197 -22.11 7.01 -5.61
CA LEU A 197 -21.20 8.14 -5.50
C LEU A 197 -19.91 7.77 -4.75
N VAL A 198 -20.00 7.01 -3.66
CA VAL A 198 -18.84 6.51 -2.91
C VAL A 198 -17.97 5.64 -3.82
N SER A 199 -18.58 4.71 -4.57
CA SER A 199 -17.87 3.88 -5.56
C SER A 199 -17.17 4.72 -6.62
N PHE A 200 -17.85 5.75 -7.14
CA PHE A 200 -17.28 6.66 -8.14
C PHE A 200 -16.09 7.46 -7.59
N CYS A 201 -16.20 8.04 -6.39
CA CYS A 201 -15.10 8.79 -5.77
C CYS A 201 -13.86 7.91 -5.55
N ILE A 202 -14.05 6.66 -5.13
CA ILE A 202 -12.94 5.72 -4.92
C ILE A 202 -12.33 5.31 -6.26
N ALA A 203 -13.15 5.05 -7.28
CA ALA A 203 -12.66 4.77 -8.62
C ALA A 203 -11.82 5.93 -9.17
N VAL A 204 -12.21 7.19 -8.93
CA VAL A 204 -11.41 8.37 -9.27
C VAL A 204 -10.09 8.38 -8.49
N ALA A 205 -10.13 8.14 -7.17
CA ALA A 205 -8.94 8.17 -6.34
C ALA A 205 -7.91 7.09 -6.74
N VAL A 206 -8.38 5.87 -7.02
CA VAL A 206 -7.57 4.75 -7.52
C VAL A 206 -7.07 5.01 -8.94
N ARG A 207 -7.91 5.55 -9.83
CA ARG A 207 -7.51 5.85 -11.20
C ARG A 207 -6.38 6.88 -11.26
N GLU A 208 -6.41 7.88 -10.40
CA GLU A 208 -5.39 8.94 -10.33
C GLU A 208 -4.15 8.52 -9.53
N ASP A 209 -4.13 7.31 -8.95
CA ASP A 209 -2.94 6.77 -8.32
C ASP A 209 -1.91 6.33 -9.36
N TYR A 210 -0.80 7.07 -9.41
CA TYR A 210 0.29 6.86 -10.35
C TYR A 210 1.23 5.71 -9.92
N ARG A 211 1.11 5.24 -8.68
CA ARG A 211 1.84 4.09 -8.12
C ARG A 211 0.96 2.88 -7.87
N LEU A 212 -0.20 2.84 -8.54
CA LEU A 212 -1.09 1.71 -8.42
C LEU A 212 -0.41 0.43 -8.92
N ASP A 213 -0.49 -0.60 -8.10
CA ASP A 213 -0.22 -1.99 -8.45
C ASP A 213 -1.58 -2.71 -8.62
N ASP A 214 -1.78 -3.33 -9.78
CA ASP A 214 -3.04 -3.99 -10.14
C ASP A 214 -3.29 -5.25 -9.29
N THR A 215 -2.25 -5.99 -8.94
CA THR A 215 -2.30 -7.15 -8.05
C THR A 215 -2.68 -6.71 -6.63
N ALA A 216 -2.07 -5.62 -6.14
CA ALA A 216 -2.41 -5.04 -4.85
C ALA A 216 -3.89 -4.60 -4.78
N LEU A 217 -4.39 -3.96 -5.84
CA LEU A 217 -5.79 -3.56 -5.94
C LEU A 217 -6.74 -4.77 -5.96
N LEU A 218 -6.41 -5.80 -6.75
CA LEU A 218 -7.22 -7.02 -6.82
C LEU A 218 -7.32 -7.72 -5.45
N LEU A 219 -6.20 -7.84 -4.74
CA LEU A 219 -6.16 -8.40 -3.39
C LEU A 219 -6.97 -7.56 -2.40
N ALA A 220 -6.89 -6.22 -2.50
CA ALA A 220 -7.69 -5.33 -1.66
C ALA A 220 -9.19 -5.53 -1.93
N LEU A 221 -9.63 -5.47 -3.18
CA LEU A 221 -11.04 -5.66 -3.55
C LEU A 221 -11.57 -7.05 -3.15
N THR A 222 -10.74 -8.08 -3.33
CA THR A 222 -11.06 -9.45 -2.91
C THR A 222 -11.23 -9.54 -1.40
N SER A 223 -10.32 -8.94 -0.63
CA SER A 223 -10.40 -8.89 0.84
C SER A 223 -11.69 -8.21 1.32
N LEU A 224 -12.02 -7.04 0.76
CA LEU A 224 -13.20 -6.28 1.15
C LEU A 224 -14.51 -7.00 0.76
N GLY A 225 -14.55 -7.58 -0.44
CA GLY A 225 -15.67 -8.39 -0.93
C GLY A 225 -15.89 -9.64 -0.09
N LEU A 226 -14.84 -10.45 0.16
CA LEU A 226 -14.91 -11.66 0.98
C LEU A 226 -15.30 -11.34 2.42
N THR A 227 -14.81 -10.23 3.00
CA THR A 227 -15.21 -9.85 4.35
C THR A 227 -16.71 -9.52 4.42
N SER A 228 -17.23 -8.84 3.41
CA SER A 228 -18.66 -8.49 3.32
C SER A 228 -19.51 -9.75 3.14
N ILE A 229 -19.12 -10.67 2.25
CA ILE A 229 -19.76 -11.99 2.07
C ILE A 229 -19.80 -12.75 3.38
N ALA A 230 -18.66 -12.84 4.06
CA ALA A 230 -18.54 -13.57 5.30
C ALA A 230 -19.47 -12.95 6.38
N ARG A 231 -19.51 -11.61 6.51
CA ARG A 231 -20.42 -10.92 7.43
C ARG A 231 -21.88 -11.24 7.12
N SER A 232 -22.27 -11.16 5.85
CA SER A 232 -23.63 -11.50 5.43
C SER A 232 -23.95 -12.97 5.76
N MET A 233 -23.04 -13.91 5.49
CA MET A 233 -23.21 -15.32 5.81
C MET A 233 -23.38 -15.57 7.31
N SER A 234 -22.64 -14.85 8.17
CA SER A 234 -22.80 -14.94 9.63
C SER A 234 -24.22 -14.59 10.13
N LYS A 235 -25.03 -13.91 9.30
CA LYS A 235 -26.37 -13.42 9.63
C LYS A 235 -27.50 -14.22 8.97
N ILE A 236 -27.21 -15.10 8.02
CA ILE A 236 -28.23 -15.93 7.35
C ILE A 236 -28.83 -16.93 8.36
N GLY A 237 -30.15 -16.91 8.58
CA GLY A 237 -30.86 -17.87 9.44
C GLY A 237 -31.33 -17.30 10.79
N PRO A 238 -31.75 -18.16 11.75
CA PRO A 238 -32.36 -17.71 13.00
C PRO A 238 -31.42 -16.82 13.83
N ARG A 239 -31.96 -15.73 14.41
CA ARG A 239 -31.20 -14.82 15.28
C ARG A 239 -30.84 -15.51 16.59
N TYR A 240 -29.64 -15.19 17.09
CA TYR A 240 -29.32 -15.41 18.51
C TYR A 240 -30.18 -14.42 19.30
N GLU A 241 -31.21 -14.87 20.00
CA GLU A 241 -31.92 -13.99 20.93
C GLU A 241 -30.95 -13.67 22.07
N LYS A 242 -30.73 -12.38 22.32
CA LYS A 242 -29.95 -11.91 23.47
C LYS A 242 -30.70 -12.32 24.75
N GLY A 243 -30.44 -13.52 25.26
CA GLY A 243 -30.52 -13.74 26.70
C GLY A 243 -29.63 -12.72 27.41
N GLN A 244 -29.91 -12.39 28.68
CA GLN A 244 -29.10 -11.44 29.47
C GLN A 244 -27.60 -11.68 29.21
N ALA A 245 -26.96 -10.71 28.56
CA ALA A 245 -25.64 -10.86 27.97
C ALA A 245 -24.58 -11.08 29.06
N THR A 246 -24.36 -12.33 29.45
CA THR A 246 -23.18 -12.71 30.18
C THR A 246 -22.00 -12.65 29.21
N TRP A 247 -20.94 -11.94 29.62
CA TRP A 247 -19.68 -11.80 28.87
C TRP A 247 -19.06 -13.13 28.42
N ASP A 248 -19.48 -14.24 29.04
CA ASP A 248 -19.09 -15.59 28.67
C ASP A 248 -19.50 -15.92 27.23
N THR A 249 -20.73 -15.65 26.81
CA THR A 249 -21.22 -16.07 25.48
C THR A 249 -20.45 -15.50 24.27
N PRO A 250 -20.12 -14.19 24.17
CA PRO A 250 -19.38 -13.66 23.02
C PRO A 250 -17.94 -14.16 22.94
N LEU A 251 -17.26 -14.35 24.08
CA LEU A 251 -15.86 -14.82 24.09
C LEU A 251 -15.74 -16.27 23.61
N HIS A 252 -16.72 -17.14 23.93
CA HIS A 252 -16.75 -18.51 23.43
C HIS A 252 -16.99 -18.55 21.91
N VAL A 253 -17.79 -17.63 21.36
CA VAL A 253 -17.96 -17.50 19.91
C VAL A 253 -16.66 -17.09 19.24
N VAL A 254 -15.93 -16.11 19.80
CA VAL A 254 -14.62 -15.71 19.27
C VAL A 254 -13.65 -16.88 19.22
N LEU A 255 -13.57 -17.69 20.29
CA LEU A 255 -12.74 -18.89 20.31
C LEU A 255 -13.15 -19.92 19.25
N LEU A 256 -14.46 -20.16 19.08
CA LEU A 256 -14.98 -21.09 18.07
C LEU A 256 -14.65 -20.61 16.64
N THR A 257 -14.83 -19.32 16.36
CA THR A 257 -14.50 -18.73 15.06
C THR A 257 -12.99 -18.61 14.83
N GLY A 258 -12.18 -18.64 15.90
CA GLY A 258 -10.73 -18.63 15.81
C GLY A 258 -10.16 -19.92 15.23
N ILE A 259 -10.81 -21.07 15.45
CA ILE A 259 -10.34 -22.39 14.98
C ILE A 259 -10.14 -22.44 13.46
N PRO A 260 -11.15 -22.18 12.60
CA PRO A 260 -10.96 -22.19 11.15
C PRO A 260 -9.96 -21.12 10.69
N ALA A 261 -9.92 -19.96 11.36
CA ALA A 261 -8.96 -18.91 11.02
C ALA A 261 -7.52 -19.34 11.25
N LEU A 262 -7.23 -19.95 12.41
CA LEU A 262 -5.93 -20.53 12.74
C LEU A 262 -5.56 -21.69 11.83
N ALA A 263 -6.52 -22.54 11.46
CA ALA A 263 -6.27 -23.66 10.56
C ALA A 263 -5.88 -23.18 9.15
N ILE A 264 -6.60 -22.21 8.59
CA ILE A 264 -6.32 -21.67 7.25
C ILE A 264 -5.04 -20.86 7.23
N THR A 265 -4.85 -19.95 8.19
CA THR A 265 -3.61 -19.15 8.26
C THR A 265 -2.41 -20.02 8.61
N GLY A 266 -2.58 -21.04 9.45
CA GLY A 266 -1.55 -22.04 9.75
C GLY A 266 -1.17 -22.85 8.52
N TYR A 267 -2.14 -23.33 7.74
CA TYR A 267 -1.89 -24.02 6.48
C TYR A 267 -1.17 -23.11 5.48
N ALA A 268 -1.63 -21.88 5.29
CA ALA A 268 -0.99 -20.91 4.41
C ALA A 268 0.46 -20.63 4.85
N THR A 269 0.68 -20.48 6.16
CA THR A 269 2.02 -20.24 6.71
C THR A 269 2.95 -21.42 6.47
N VAL A 270 2.49 -22.67 6.61
CA VAL A 270 3.31 -23.87 6.36
C VAL A 270 3.64 -24.06 4.87
N GLN A 271 2.73 -23.67 3.98
CA GLN A 271 2.87 -23.89 2.54
C GLN A 271 3.65 -22.77 1.83
N PHE A 272 3.43 -21.52 2.24
CA PHE A 272 3.89 -20.34 1.49
C PHE A 272 5.00 -19.55 2.20
N GLU A 273 5.34 -19.88 3.45
CA GLU A 273 6.33 -19.13 4.22
C GLU A 273 7.30 -20.05 4.98
N ASP A 274 8.55 -19.61 5.13
CA ASP A 274 9.51 -20.29 6.00
C ASP A 274 9.23 -19.93 7.47
N MET A 275 8.55 -20.84 8.15
CA MET A 275 8.23 -20.71 9.57
C MET A 275 9.45 -20.57 10.47
N VAL A 276 10.59 -21.17 10.11
CA VAL A 276 11.79 -21.17 10.96
C VAL A 276 12.44 -19.80 10.92
N ALA A 277 12.66 -19.26 9.72
CA ALA A 277 13.19 -17.90 9.53
C ALA A 277 12.28 -16.83 10.18
N ALA A 278 10.96 -16.92 9.94
CA ALA A 278 9.99 -15.99 10.52
C ALA A 278 9.95 -16.08 12.06
N SER A 279 10.03 -17.29 12.61
CA SER A 279 10.10 -17.53 14.05
C SER A 279 11.36 -16.90 14.66
N HIS A 280 12.54 -17.11 14.06
CA HIS A 280 13.80 -16.56 14.55
C HIS A 280 13.76 -15.02 14.64
N ILE A 281 13.17 -14.36 13.65
CA ILE A 281 12.98 -12.91 13.67
C ILE A 281 12.09 -12.48 14.83
N THR A 282 10.94 -13.13 15.03
CA THR A 282 10.07 -12.76 16.16
C THR A 282 10.69 -13.08 17.52
N GLN A 283 11.54 -14.11 17.60
CA GLN A 283 12.28 -14.44 18.80
C GLN A 283 13.29 -13.35 19.16
N SER A 284 13.95 -12.75 18.16
CA SER A 284 14.90 -11.64 18.35
C SER A 284 14.26 -10.36 18.93
N TRP A 285 12.93 -10.24 18.89
CA TRP A 285 12.25 -9.05 19.39
C TRP A 285 12.23 -9.02 20.92
N SER A 286 12.65 -7.89 21.47
CA SER A 286 12.43 -7.56 22.88
C SER A 286 10.94 -7.55 23.21
N PHE A 287 10.60 -7.75 24.50
CA PHE A 287 9.22 -7.71 24.97
C PHE A 287 8.46 -6.45 24.53
N TRP A 288 9.11 -5.27 24.66
CA TRP A 288 8.53 -4.00 24.23
C TRP A 288 8.27 -3.93 22.73
N ARG A 289 9.19 -4.46 21.91
CA ARG A 289 9.00 -4.51 20.45
C ARG A 289 7.83 -5.43 20.07
N ARG A 290 7.69 -6.60 20.72
CA ARG A 290 6.52 -7.48 20.54
C ARG A 290 5.22 -6.78 20.91
N LEU A 291 5.18 -6.09 22.06
CA LEU A 291 3.99 -5.38 22.53
C LEU A 291 3.57 -4.27 21.55
N MET A 292 4.51 -3.47 21.05
CA MET A 292 4.20 -2.38 20.11
C MET A 292 3.77 -2.90 18.72
N ASN A 293 4.36 -4.00 18.25
CA ASN A 293 4.07 -4.54 16.92
C ASN A 293 2.76 -5.35 16.87
N ILE A 294 2.53 -6.19 17.88
CA ILE A 294 1.43 -7.17 17.91
C ILE A 294 0.25 -6.64 18.74
N GLY A 295 0.53 -5.88 19.80
CA GLY A 295 -0.44 -5.46 20.81
C GLY A 295 -1.65 -4.69 20.23
N PRO A 296 -1.47 -3.65 19.40
CA PRO A 296 -2.60 -2.93 18.81
C PRO A 296 -3.54 -3.82 18.00
N GLY A 297 -2.98 -4.70 17.16
CA GLY A 297 -3.75 -5.63 16.33
C GLY A 297 -4.48 -6.69 17.17
N VAL A 298 -3.81 -7.26 18.18
CA VAL A 298 -4.44 -8.20 19.13
C VAL A 298 -5.57 -7.52 19.89
N LEU A 299 -5.34 -6.33 20.43
CA LEU A 299 -6.35 -5.60 21.19
C LEU A 299 -7.56 -5.25 20.29
N LEU A 300 -7.32 -4.86 19.04
CA LEU A 300 -8.38 -4.66 18.05
C LEU A 300 -9.22 -5.93 17.83
N HIS A 301 -8.56 -7.09 17.67
CA HIS A 301 -9.22 -8.39 17.53
C HIS A 301 -10.04 -8.78 18.77
N VAL A 302 -9.51 -8.56 19.97
CA VAL A 302 -10.17 -8.92 21.24
C VAL A 302 -11.34 -7.98 21.57
N VAL A 303 -11.16 -6.66 21.43
CA VAL A 303 -12.17 -5.66 21.84
C VAL A 303 -13.35 -5.62 20.88
N PHE A 304 -13.11 -5.80 19.57
CA PHE A 304 -14.15 -5.73 18.55
C PHE A 304 -14.62 -7.13 18.07
N SER A 305 -14.20 -8.20 18.76
CA SER A 305 -14.68 -9.58 18.59
C SER A 305 -14.79 -10.05 17.15
N GLY A 306 -13.69 -10.05 16.41
CA GLY A 306 -13.73 -10.48 15.01
C GLY A 306 -12.39 -10.92 14.45
N THR A 307 -12.35 -12.15 13.96
CA THR A 307 -11.47 -12.57 12.84
C THR A 307 -11.90 -11.90 11.51
N MET A 308 -12.98 -11.09 11.54
CA MET A 308 -13.69 -10.46 10.41
C MET A 308 -13.63 -8.94 10.42
N ASN A 309 -12.42 -8.39 10.36
CA ASN A 309 -12.26 -6.93 10.42
C ASN A 309 -11.96 -6.35 9.04
N SER A 310 -13.03 -5.88 8.39
CA SER A 310 -12.97 -4.82 7.39
C SER A 310 -13.79 -3.62 7.91
N ALA A 311 -13.14 -2.50 8.21
CA ALA A 311 -13.81 -1.32 8.80
C ALA A 311 -14.55 -1.60 10.13
N TYR A 312 -15.01 -0.57 10.84
CA TYR A 312 -15.73 -0.73 12.11
C TYR A 312 -16.92 -1.68 11.89
N PRO A 313 -16.99 -2.85 12.58
CA PRO A 313 -17.90 -3.93 12.22
C PRO A 313 -19.34 -3.51 12.53
N PHE A 314 -20.03 -3.00 11.51
CA PHE A 314 -21.42 -2.60 11.59
C PHE A 314 -22.19 -3.19 10.42
N LEU A 315 -23.35 -3.75 10.73
CA LEU A 315 -24.30 -4.24 9.75
C LEU A 315 -25.68 -3.79 10.22
N SER A 316 -26.42 -3.12 9.33
CA SER A 316 -27.79 -2.67 9.61
C SER A 316 -28.66 -3.85 10.08
N GLN A 317 -29.44 -3.64 11.13
CA GLN A 317 -30.37 -4.65 11.67
C GLN A 317 -31.82 -4.44 11.21
N ASP A 318 -32.13 -3.21 10.79
CA ASP A 318 -33.50 -2.72 10.60
C ASP A 318 -33.79 -2.43 9.11
N LEU A 319 -32.78 -1.99 8.34
CA LEU A 319 -32.89 -1.81 6.88
C LEU A 319 -32.15 -2.90 6.10
N ALA A 320 -32.66 -3.22 4.91
CA ALA A 320 -32.02 -4.11 3.94
C ALA A 320 -30.76 -3.51 3.27
N GLY A 321 -30.37 -2.29 3.65
CA GLY A 321 -29.16 -1.60 3.21
C GLY A 321 -27.98 -1.76 4.17
N GLY A 322 -26.78 -1.34 3.76
CA GLY A 322 -25.59 -1.34 4.60
C GLY A 322 -25.44 -0.04 5.42
N ALA A 323 -24.30 0.12 6.10
CA ALA A 323 -24.02 1.25 7.00
C ALA A 323 -24.13 2.64 6.33
N LEU A 324 -23.88 2.73 5.02
CA LEU A 324 -23.98 3.98 4.25
C LEU A 324 -25.42 4.49 4.09
N GLU A 325 -26.38 3.57 4.13
CA GLU A 325 -27.80 3.83 3.89
C GLU A 325 -28.59 3.93 5.20
N ASP A 326 -28.07 3.33 6.28
CA ASP A 326 -28.69 3.31 7.59
C ASP A 326 -28.66 4.72 8.25
N PRO A 327 -29.82 5.31 8.58
CA PRO A 327 -29.89 6.59 9.28
C PRO A 327 -29.45 6.51 10.74
N SER A 328 -29.30 5.31 11.32
CA SER A 328 -28.96 5.09 12.72
C SER A 328 -27.65 5.76 13.13
N ILE A 329 -27.56 6.19 14.38
CA ILE A 329 -26.35 6.80 14.96
C ILE A 329 -25.16 5.82 14.86
N GLN A 330 -25.41 4.53 15.07
CA GLN A 330 -24.38 3.49 15.00
C GLN A 330 -23.82 3.29 13.58
N GLY A 331 -24.68 3.33 12.55
CA GLY A 331 -24.26 3.25 11.16
C GLY A 331 -23.40 4.45 10.74
N LYS A 332 -23.84 5.66 11.09
CA LYS A 332 -23.07 6.89 10.85
C LYS A 332 -21.75 6.90 11.60
N GLU A 333 -21.72 6.44 12.84
CA GLU A 333 -20.50 6.35 13.64
C GLU A 333 -19.50 5.35 13.04
N ALA A 334 -19.96 4.19 12.54
CA ALA A 334 -19.11 3.20 11.89
C ALA A 334 -18.39 3.76 10.66
N VAL A 335 -19.16 4.41 9.78
CA VAL A 335 -18.67 5.07 8.58
C VAL A 335 -17.70 6.20 8.95
N ARG A 336 -18.08 7.08 9.89
CA ARG A 336 -17.25 8.18 10.38
C ARG A 336 -15.91 7.69 10.94
N ASN A 337 -15.93 6.68 11.81
CA ASN A 337 -14.73 6.14 12.42
C ASN A 337 -13.79 5.54 11.36
N THR A 338 -14.33 4.84 10.36
CA THR A 338 -13.55 4.30 9.25
C THR A 338 -12.86 5.40 8.44
N LEU A 339 -13.57 6.49 8.15
CA LEU A 339 -13.00 7.65 7.45
C LEU A 339 -11.93 8.37 8.27
N HIS A 340 -12.14 8.52 9.58
CA HIS A 340 -11.12 9.08 10.47
C HIS A 340 -9.89 8.20 10.54
N THR A 341 -10.05 6.87 10.63
CA THR A 341 -8.91 5.94 10.54
C THR A 341 -8.17 6.14 9.22
N GLY A 342 -8.88 6.22 8.09
CA GLY A 342 -8.26 6.44 6.78
C GLY A 342 -7.46 7.75 6.71
N PHE A 343 -8.02 8.83 7.25
CA PHE A 343 -7.34 10.13 7.37
C PHE A 343 -6.05 10.04 8.20
N TRP A 344 -6.12 9.44 9.40
CA TRP A 344 -4.97 9.33 10.29
C TRP A 344 -3.89 8.38 9.76
N ILE A 345 -4.28 7.27 9.09
CA ILE A 345 -3.32 6.39 8.40
C ILE A 345 -2.57 7.18 7.33
N THR A 346 -3.29 7.97 6.52
CA THR A 346 -2.68 8.78 5.46
C THR A 346 -1.70 9.79 6.05
N LEU A 347 -2.14 10.57 7.04
CA LEU A 347 -1.33 11.62 7.66
C LEU A 347 -0.07 11.06 8.34
N LEU A 348 -0.22 10.02 9.18
CA LEU A 348 0.91 9.42 9.90
C LEU A 348 1.81 8.59 8.98
N GLY A 349 1.24 7.96 7.97
CA GLY A 349 1.97 7.16 6.98
C GLY A 349 2.93 8.01 6.15
N VAL A 350 2.45 9.15 5.66
CA VAL A 350 3.25 10.12 4.88
C VAL A 350 4.36 10.76 5.72
N TYR A 351 4.14 10.94 7.03
CA TYR A 351 5.21 11.36 7.96
C TYR A 351 6.18 10.24 8.35
N GLY A 352 5.89 9.00 7.97
CA GLY A 352 6.72 7.84 8.14
C GLY A 352 7.73 7.68 7.00
N LYS A 353 7.73 6.49 6.38
CA LYS A 353 8.64 6.11 5.28
C LYS A 353 7.95 6.07 3.89
N GLU A 354 6.69 6.51 3.79
CA GLU A 354 5.95 6.46 2.53
C GLU A 354 6.21 7.72 1.71
N HIS A 355 6.73 7.56 0.49
CA HIS A 355 7.16 8.65 -0.39
C HIS A 355 6.16 8.89 -1.52
N ASN A 356 4.92 9.30 -1.21
CA ASN A 356 3.85 9.42 -2.21
C ASN A 356 3.25 10.82 -2.24
N LEU A 357 2.97 11.32 -3.44
CA LEU A 357 2.23 12.56 -3.66
C LEU A 357 0.73 12.26 -3.83
N ILE A 358 -0.11 13.24 -3.52
CA ILE A 358 -1.56 13.16 -3.75
C ILE A 358 -1.98 14.24 -4.74
N ASN A 359 -2.85 13.88 -5.70
CA ASN A 359 -3.39 14.87 -6.65
C ASN A 359 -4.66 15.55 -6.08
N TRP A 360 -4.96 16.76 -6.55
CA TRP A 360 -6.20 17.47 -6.24
C TRP A 360 -7.45 16.63 -6.49
N TYR A 361 -7.48 15.80 -7.55
CA TYR A 361 -8.61 14.91 -7.80
C TYR A 361 -8.82 13.88 -6.68
N GLN A 362 -7.74 13.34 -6.11
CA GLN A 362 -7.80 12.42 -4.98
C GLN A 362 -8.24 13.15 -3.70
N ALA A 363 -7.70 14.33 -3.44
CA ALA A 363 -8.07 15.15 -2.29
C ALA A 363 -9.54 15.61 -2.34
N ILE A 364 -10.04 15.95 -3.53
CA ILE A 364 -11.45 16.32 -3.77
C ILE A 364 -12.34 15.06 -3.63
N ALA A 365 -11.95 13.94 -4.22
CA ALA A 365 -12.69 12.68 -4.09
C ALA A 365 -12.83 12.27 -2.61
N PHE A 366 -11.75 12.38 -1.82
CA PHE A 366 -11.78 12.12 -0.39
C PHE A 366 -12.69 13.10 0.37
N ALA A 367 -12.64 14.40 0.06
CA ALA A 367 -13.51 15.38 0.69
C ALA A 367 -14.99 15.13 0.37
N ILE A 368 -15.34 14.84 -0.90
CA ILE A 368 -16.71 14.48 -1.30
C ILE A 368 -17.15 13.21 -0.57
N LEU A 369 -16.30 12.18 -0.55
CA LEU A 369 -16.55 10.93 0.15
C LEU A 369 -16.83 11.17 1.64
N TYR A 370 -16.06 12.05 2.28
CA TYR A 370 -16.28 12.45 3.67
C TYR A 370 -17.62 13.18 3.86
N VAL A 371 -17.91 14.18 3.02
CA VAL A 371 -19.15 14.98 3.08
C VAL A 371 -20.40 14.12 2.88
N VAL A 372 -20.38 13.21 1.90
CA VAL A 372 -21.51 12.33 1.56
C VAL A 372 -21.77 11.32 2.68
N SER A 373 -20.70 10.81 3.27
CA SER A 373 -20.74 9.77 4.30
C SER A 373 -21.16 10.31 5.67
N VAL A 374 -20.60 11.45 6.09
CA VAL A 374 -20.87 12.07 7.40
C VAL A 374 -22.14 12.93 7.35
N GLY A 375 -22.40 13.58 6.22
CA GLY A 375 -23.55 14.46 6.01
C GLY A 375 -23.29 15.91 6.42
N PRO A 376 -23.85 16.89 5.68
CA PRO A 376 -23.56 18.31 5.88
C PRO A 376 -24.10 18.86 7.21
N ARG A 377 -25.18 18.28 7.76
CA ARG A 377 -25.72 18.64 9.08
C ARG A 377 -24.68 18.45 10.19
N HIS A 378 -23.98 17.31 10.20
CA HIS A 378 -22.95 17.04 11.19
C HIS A 378 -21.72 17.93 11.01
N ILE A 379 -21.35 18.24 9.77
CA ILE A 379 -20.23 19.15 9.46
C ILE A 379 -20.54 20.57 9.93
N GLY A 380 -21.79 21.05 9.76
CA GLY A 380 -22.24 22.34 10.26
C GLY A 380 -22.10 22.52 11.78
N TYR A 381 -22.03 21.43 12.55
CA TYR A 381 -21.80 21.48 13.99
C TYR A 381 -20.32 21.57 14.40
N TYR A 382 -19.35 21.43 13.49
CA TYR A 382 -17.94 21.56 13.84
C TYR A 382 -17.54 22.97 14.28
N PRO A 383 -17.86 24.06 13.55
CA PRO A 383 -17.54 25.42 14.00
C PRO A 383 -18.06 25.77 15.41
N PRO A 384 -19.34 25.51 15.77
CA PRO A 384 -19.82 25.82 17.12
C PRO A 384 -19.20 24.93 18.19
N ARG A 385 -18.93 23.63 17.92
CA ARG A 385 -18.20 22.76 18.86
C ARG A 385 -16.77 23.27 19.11
N PHE A 386 -16.09 23.71 18.06
CA PHE A 386 -14.75 24.29 18.16
C PHE A 386 -14.74 25.63 18.91
N LEU A 387 -15.69 26.52 18.61
CA LEU A 387 -15.88 27.77 19.35
C LEU A 387 -16.17 27.51 20.82
N ASN A 388 -17.01 26.52 21.15
CA ASN A 388 -17.28 26.14 22.54
C ASN A 388 -16.05 25.58 23.23
N LEU A 389 -15.25 24.77 22.54
CA LEU A 389 -13.97 24.27 23.06
C LEU A 389 -13.02 25.45 23.38
N ILE A 390 -12.86 26.39 22.45
CA ILE A 390 -12.04 27.60 22.66
C ILE A 390 -12.60 28.43 23.83
N LEU A 391 -13.91 28.65 23.87
CA LEU A 391 -14.56 29.41 24.95
C LEU A 391 -14.41 28.71 26.29
N ARG A 392 -14.45 27.37 26.35
CA ARG A 392 -14.19 26.59 27.57
C ARG A 392 -12.72 26.70 28.02
N ILE A 393 -11.79 26.78 27.07
CA ILE A 393 -10.36 27.00 27.37
C ILE A 393 -10.12 28.45 27.85
N LEU A 394 -10.76 29.43 27.23
CA LEU A 394 -10.56 30.86 27.51
C LEU A 394 -11.42 31.41 28.66
N ARG A 395 -12.60 30.85 28.91
CA ARG A 395 -13.56 31.28 29.94
C ARG A 395 -13.97 30.09 30.82
N ARG A 396 -13.83 30.26 32.14
CA ARG A 396 -14.20 29.24 33.14
C ARG A 396 -15.71 28.97 33.28
N LYS A 397 -16.59 29.76 32.66
CA LYS A 397 -18.05 29.56 32.72
C LYS A 397 -18.63 29.28 31.33
N PRO A 398 -19.24 28.11 31.10
CA PRO A 398 -19.91 27.82 29.84
C PRO A 398 -21.16 28.70 29.69
N GLN A 399 -21.33 29.35 28.54
CA GLN A 399 -22.62 29.90 28.16
C GLN A 399 -23.43 28.81 27.46
N PRO A 400 -24.74 28.67 27.74
CA PRO A 400 -25.60 27.74 27.01
C PRO A 400 -25.65 28.17 25.55
N ILE A 401 -25.36 27.23 24.66
CA ILE A 401 -25.45 27.43 23.22
C ILE A 401 -26.93 27.44 22.88
N HIS A 402 -27.48 28.57 22.43
CA HIS A 402 -28.75 28.54 21.71
C HIS A 402 -28.50 27.96 20.32
N SER A 403 -29.15 26.83 20.03
CA SER A 403 -29.33 26.29 18.69
C SER A 403 -30.14 27.30 17.89
N GLU A 404 -29.63 27.85 16.78
CA GLU A 404 -30.48 28.35 15.67
C GLU A 404 -29.74 28.94 14.43
N PRO A 405 -28.52 29.53 14.45
CA PRO A 405 -27.98 30.10 13.21
C PRO A 405 -27.47 29.08 12.18
N TRP A 406 -27.28 27.81 12.55
CA TRP A 406 -26.73 26.79 11.65
C TRP A 406 -27.81 25.97 10.90
N GLN A 407 -29.08 26.21 11.21
CA GLN A 407 -30.23 25.63 10.51
C GLN A 407 -30.67 26.45 9.28
N PHE A 408 -30.12 27.65 9.07
CA PHE A 408 -30.40 28.41 7.86
C PHE A 408 -29.91 27.66 6.63
N ALA A 409 -30.81 27.52 5.64
CA ALA A 409 -30.58 26.77 4.40
C ALA A 409 -29.33 27.20 3.62
N VAL A 410 -28.83 28.41 3.85
CA VAL A 410 -27.63 28.98 3.21
C VAL A 410 -26.34 28.68 3.99
N ILE A 411 -26.38 28.59 5.31
CA ILE A 411 -25.19 28.43 6.15
C ILE A 411 -24.64 27.00 6.07
N LEU A 412 -25.52 26.01 6.03
CA LEU A 412 -25.16 24.60 5.92
C LEU A 412 -24.36 24.26 4.63
N PRO A 413 -24.78 24.67 3.41
CA PRO A 413 -23.97 24.45 2.22
C PRO A 413 -22.66 25.26 2.24
N ILE A 414 -22.68 26.52 2.73
CA ILE A 414 -21.45 27.32 2.84
C ILE A 414 -20.43 26.65 3.76
N THR A 415 -20.85 26.26 4.97
CA THR A 415 -19.96 25.59 5.93
C THR A 415 -19.44 24.26 5.41
N THR A 416 -20.26 23.51 4.67
CA THR A 416 -19.83 22.25 4.04
C THR A 416 -18.81 22.49 2.93
N ILE A 417 -19.01 23.50 2.07
CA ILE A 417 -18.06 23.86 1.01
C ILE A 417 -16.74 24.35 1.62
N VAL A 418 -16.80 25.23 2.62
CA VAL A 418 -15.61 25.72 3.33
C VAL A 418 -14.87 24.56 3.98
N PHE A 419 -15.58 23.64 4.64
CA PHE A 419 -14.98 22.43 5.21
C PHE A 419 -14.29 21.58 4.15
N ALA A 420 -14.95 21.33 3.00
CA ALA A 420 -14.37 20.55 1.91
C ALA A 420 -13.10 21.21 1.34
N ILE A 421 -13.10 22.53 1.16
CA ILE A 421 -11.91 23.28 0.72
C ILE A 421 -10.80 23.18 1.77
N LEU A 422 -11.11 23.38 3.05
CA LEU A 422 -10.14 23.32 4.14
C LEU A 422 -9.53 21.93 4.30
N ILE A 423 -10.33 20.86 4.25
CA ILE A 423 -9.80 19.50 4.39
C ILE A 423 -8.97 19.10 3.18
N SER A 424 -9.38 19.45 1.95
CA SER A 424 -8.58 19.16 0.75
C SER A 424 -7.26 19.94 0.73
N THR A 425 -7.31 21.25 1.02
CA THR A 425 -6.08 22.09 1.09
C THR A 425 -5.16 21.65 2.22
N ASN A 426 -5.70 21.26 3.39
CA ASN A 426 -4.91 20.78 4.51
C ASN A 426 -4.24 19.43 4.19
N SER A 427 -4.97 18.49 3.59
CA SER A 427 -4.40 17.21 3.14
C SER A 427 -3.27 17.42 2.13
N MET A 428 -3.48 18.26 1.11
CA MET A 428 -2.43 18.62 0.13
C MET A 428 -1.22 19.27 0.81
N TYR A 429 -1.45 20.22 1.73
CA TYR A 429 -0.37 20.89 2.45
C TYR A 429 0.47 19.91 3.27
N TRP A 430 -0.16 19.03 4.06
CA TRP A 430 0.58 18.09 4.88
C TRP A 430 1.37 17.07 4.05
N ILE A 431 0.78 16.60 2.95
CA ILE A 431 1.33 15.51 2.16
C ILE A 431 2.37 16.01 1.15
N ASP A 432 1.97 16.92 0.28
CA ASP A 432 2.82 17.37 -0.83
C ASP A 432 3.82 18.45 -0.40
N THR A 433 3.52 19.22 0.66
CA THR A 433 4.41 20.31 1.10
C THR A 433 5.19 19.91 2.36
N ALA A 434 4.51 19.61 3.46
CA ALA A 434 5.17 19.43 4.76
C ALA A 434 6.00 18.15 4.82
N ALA A 435 5.47 17.02 4.34
CA ALA A 435 6.20 15.76 4.35
C ALA A 435 7.31 15.72 3.29
N TYR A 436 7.02 16.19 2.07
CA TYR A 436 8.05 16.34 1.03
C TYR A 436 9.20 17.24 1.52
N ASN A 437 8.93 18.44 2.05
CA ASN A 437 9.98 19.33 2.56
C ASN A 437 10.74 18.75 3.76
N ARG A 438 10.09 17.94 4.61
CA ARG A 438 10.79 17.22 5.68
C ARG A 438 11.76 16.19 5.09
N ASN A 439 11.30 15.42 4.11
CA ASN A 439 12.07 14.38 3.46
C ASN A 439 13.25 14.98 2.70
N LEU A 440 13.08 16.10 1.98
CA LEU A 440 14.17 16.82 1.31
C LEU A 440 15.39 17.11 2.20
N ARG A 441 15.20 17.26 3.53
CA ARG A 441 16.31 17.51 4.46
C ARG A 441 17.26 16.33 4.62
N THR A 442 16.82 15.11 4.29
CA THR A 442 17.63 13.88 4.39
C THR A 442 18.32 13.53 3.08
N TRP A 443 18.00 14.24 1.98
CA TRP A 443 18.67 14.07 0.69
C TRP A 443 19.79 15.11 0.57
N LEU A 444 21.01 14.68 0.86
CA LEU A 444 22.18 15.55 1.00
C LEU A 444 23.03 15.55 -0.28
N ASP A 445 22.43 15.94 -1.41
CA ASP A 445 23.19 16.07 -2.66
C ASP A 445 24.12 17.29 -2.64
N PRO A 446 25.31 17.20 -3.25
CA PRO A 446 26.21 18.33 -3.39
C PRO A 446 25.60 19.40 -4.31
N ALA A 447 25.89 20.67 -4.05
CA ALA A 447 25.40 21.80 -4.86
C ALA A 447 25.84 21.75 -6.34
N LYS A 448 26.86 20.96 -6.67
CA LYS A 448 27.35 20.75 -8.03
C LYS A 448 27.56 19.25 -8.26
N LEU A 449 26.95 18.73 -9.33
CA LEU A 449 27.16 17.36 -9.79
C LEU A 449 28.59 17.17 -10.32
N SER A 450 29.16 15.99 -10.08
CA SER A 450 30.47 15.58 -10.60
C SER A 450 30.27 14.90 -11.96
N VAL A 451 29.94 15.67 -12.99
CA VAL A 451 29.76 15.16 -14.36
C VAL A 451 30.91 15.59 -15.28
N ASP A 452 31.33 14.73 -16.19
CA ASP A 452 32.36 15.06 -17.19
C ASP A 452 31.73 15.85 -18.34
N THR A 453 31.77 17.17 -18.24
CA THR A 453 31.29 18.09 -19.29
C THR A 453 32.34 18.36 -20.37
N VAL A 454 33.56 17.83 -20.22
CA VAL A 454 34.68 18.07 -21.15
C VAL A 454 34.70 17.01 -22.25
N TYR A 455 34.33 15.78 -21.91
CA TYR A 455 34.29 14.67 -22.84
C TYR A 455 33.41 14.96 -24.08
N ARG A 456 33.94 14.62 -25.26
CA ARG A 456 33.23 14.69 -26.53
C ARG A 456 33.33 13.31 -27.19
N PRO A 457 32.19 12.64 -27.46
CA PRO A 457 32.21 11.34 -28.12
C PRO A 457 32.78 11.48 -29.53
N PRO A 458 33.53 10.48 -30.04
CA PRO A 458 34.15 10.54 -31.35
C PRO A 458 33.13 10.63 -32.50
N GLN A 459 31.92 10.07 -32.30
CA GLN A 459 30.81 10.15 -33.23
C GLN A 459 29.68 11.01 -32.65
N MET A 460 29.41 12.14 -33.31
CA MET A 460 28.28 13.03 -33.00
C MET A 460 26.96 12.29 -33.27
N ARG A 461 26.02 12.28 -32.32
CA ARG A 461 24.76 11.49 -32.32
C ARG A 461 24.92 9.97 -32.13
N SER A 462 25.98 9.51 -31.50
CA SER A 462 26.11 8.08 -31.14
C SER A 462 25.17 7.70 -29.99
N LEU A 463 24.39 6.65 -30.22
CA LEU A 463 23.58 5.94 -29.23
C LEU A 463 23.92 4.46 -29.34
N ASP A 464 24.51 3.90 -28.28
CA ASP A 464 24.78 2.46 -28.21
C ASP A 464 23.68 1.75 -27.42
N ILE A 465 23.28 0.56 -27.89
CA ILE A 465 22.43 -0.37 -27.15
C ILE A 465 23.29 -1.59 -26.81
N ILE A 466 23.50 -1.81 -25.53
CA ILE A 466 24.32 -2.89 -24.99
C ILE A 466 23.39 -3.96 -24.43
N ILE A 467 23.49 -5.16 -24.97
CA ILE A 467 22.70 -6.31 -24.50
C ILE A 467 23.66 -7.29 -23.85
N ALA A 468 23.49 -7.53 -22.55
CA ALA A 468 24.17 -8.60 -21.82
C ALA A 468 23.34 -9.88 -21.91
N HIS A 469 23.91 -10.90 -22.53
CA HIS A 469 23.33 -12.23 -22.67
C HIS A 469 23.96 -13.21 -21.68
N SER A 470 23.13 -13.78 -20.80
CA SER A 470 23.53 -14.76 -19.79
C SER A 470 23.48 -16.19 -20.36
N PRO A 471 24.31 -17.13 -19.88
CA PRO A 471 24.27 -18.51 -20.35
C PRO A 471 22.92 -19.17 -20.04
N GLY A 472 22.36 -19.90 -21.01
CA GLY A 472 21.07 -20.60 -20.86
C GLY A 472 19.83 -19.76 -21.18
N ASP A 473 19.99 -18.45 -21.40
CA ASP A 473 18.90 -17.63 -21.93
C ASP A 473 18.65 -17.98 -23.41
N PRO A 474 17.38 -17.96 -23.87
CA PRO A 474 17.05 -18.25 -25.26
C PRO A 474 17.54 -17.13 -26.19
N ILE A 475 18.05 -17.48 -27.38
CA ILE A 475 18.49 -16.51 -28.39
C ILE A 475 17.36 -15.57 -28.81
N GLU A 476 16.12 -16.08 -28.80
CA GLU A 476 14.90 -15.34 -29.07
C GLU A 476 14.77 -14.10 -28.19
N SER A 477 15.23 -14.15 -26.92
CA SER A 477 15.20 -13.00 -26.01
C SER A 477 16.00 -11.81 -26.55
N ILE A 478 17.13 -12.05 -27.22
CA ILE A 478 17.95 -11.00 -27.84
C ILE A 478 17.18 -10.37 -29.00
N THR A 479 16.55 -11.20 -29.84
CA THR A 479 15.76 -10.73 -30.99
C THR A 479 14.56 -9.90 -30.54
N GLU A 480 13.91 -10.29 -29.44
CA GLU A 480 12.77 -9.59 -28.86
C GLU A 480 13.21 -8.24 -28.27
N LEU A 481 14.34 -8.19 -27.55
CA LEU A 481 14.91 -6.95 -27.04
C LEU A 481 15.25 -5.98 -28.17
N ILE A 482 15.93 -6.46 -29.22
CA ILE A 482 16.27 -5.66 -30.39
C ILE A 482 14.98 -5.10 -31.01
N ALA A 483 13.99 -5.95 -31.29
CA ALA A 483 12.75 -5.53 -31.92
C ALA A 483 11.98 -4.51 -31.06
N ALA A 484 11.86 -4.76 -29.76
CA ALA A 484 11.07 -3.92 -28.87
C ALA A 484 11.70 -2.55 -28.65
N TYR A 485 13.00 -2.48 -28.37
CA TYR A 485 13.67 -1.20 -28.10
C TYR A 485 13.92 -0.39 -29.38
N THR A 486 14.24 -1.04 -30.50
CA THR A 486 14.39 -0.32 -31.77
C THR A 486 13.05 0.18 -32.33
N SER A 487 11.91 -0.36 -31.87
CA SER A 487 10.58 0.19 -32.20
C SER A 487 10.29 1.53 -31.52
N VAL A 488 11.03 1.89 -30.45
CA VAL A 488 10.84 3.15 -29.74
C VAL A 488 11.31 4.30 -30.62
N ARG A 489 10.39 5.22 -30.95
CA ARG A 489 10.61 6.34 -31.89
C ARG A 489 11.82 7.20 -31.53
N ALA A 490 12.07 7.39 -30.24
CA ALA A 490 13.20 8.16 -29.74
C ALA A 490 14.56 7.48 -30.00
N LEU A 491 14.60 6.16 -30.15
CA LEU A 491 15.82 5.41 -30.47
C LEU A 491 15.98 5.21 -31.97
N SER A 492 14.90 4.82 -32.68
CA SER A 492 14.96 4.51 -34.11
C SER A 492 15.46 5.68 -34.98
N SER A 493 15.14 6.91 -34.58
CA SER A 493 15.58 8.12 -35.28
C SER A 493 17.09 8.41 -35.21
N PHE A 494 17.82 7.74 -34.31
CA PHE A 494 19.26 7.93 -34.12
C PHE A 494 20.12 6.88 -34.82
N GLY A 495 19.52 5.79 -35.33
CA GLY A 495 20.27 4.68 -35.92
C GLY A 495 21.29 4.10 -34.94
N PRO A 496 20.84 3.52 -33.81
CA PRO A 496 21.73 3.04 -32.76
C PRO A 496 22.66 1.94 -33.28
N ARG A 497 23.80 1.76 -32.62
CA ARG A 497 24.64 0.57 -32.77
C ARG A 497 24.33 -0.40 -31.64
N ILE A 498 24.17 -1.67 -31.97
CA ILE A 498 23.87 -2.72 -31.00
C ILE A 498 25.11 -3.57 -30.78
N ILE A 499 25.49 -3.75 -29.51
CA ILE A 499 26.59 -4.62 -29.11
C ILE A 499 26.03 -5.65 -28.14
N VAL A 500 26.05 -6.91 -28.55
CA VAL A 500 25.64 -8.04 -27.73
C VAL A 500 26.89 -8.63 -27.10
N TYR A 501 26.98 -8.59 -25.78
CA TYR A 501 27.98 -9.31 -25.03
C TYR A 501 27.39 -10.64 -24.56
N THR A 502 27.93 -11.75 -25.04
CA THR A 502 27.48 -13.09 -24.65
C THR A 502 28.51 -13.76 -23.74
N LYS A 503 28.02 -14.39 -22.68
CA LYS A 503 28.81 -15.31 -21.84
C LYS A 503 28.59 -16.78 -22.20
N ASP A 504 27.69 -17.03 -23.15
CA ASP A 504 27.46 -18.34 -23.71
C ASP A 504 28.46 -18.64 -24.84
N ALA A 505 29.18 -19.75 -24.71
CA ALA A 505 30.15 -20.22 -25.68
C ALA A 505 29.47 -20.61 -27.01
N ASP A 506 28.24 -21.12 -26.98
CA ASP A 506 27.55 -21.58 -28.19
C ASP A 506 27.12 -20.41 -29.07
N LEU A 507 26.67 -19.31 -28.44
CA LEU A 507 26.27 -18.09 -29.15
C LEU A 507 27.47 -17.37 -29.79
N SER A 508 28.68 -17.57 -29.29
CA SER A 508 29.89 -16.94 -29.83
C SER A 508 30.18 -17.28 -31.29
N ASN A 509 29.69 -18.44 -31.76
CA ASN A 509 29.85 -18.91 -33.14
C ASN A 509 28.72 -18.44 -34.08
N THR A 510 27.72 -17.74 -33.56
CA THR A 510 26.54 -17.31 -34.32
C THR A 510 26.84 -16.02 -35.08
N THR A 511 26.39 -15.94 -36.34
CA THR A 511 26.56 -14.71 -37.14
C THR A 511 25.56 -13.62 -36.70
N PRO A 512 25.96 -12.34 -36.65
CA PRO A 512 25.04 -11.25 -36.30
C PRO A 512 23.75 -11.22 -37.13
N ASP A 513 23.81 -11.64 -38.40
CA ASP A 513 22.68 -11.63 -39.32
C ASP A 513 21.54 -12.57 -38.92
N SER A 514 21.79 -13.62 -38.14
CA SER A 514 20.72 -14.52 -37.68
C SER A 514 19.89 -13.92 -36.54
N ILE A 515 20.45 -12.99 -35.76
CA ILE A 515 19.82 -12.39 -34.57
C ILE A 515 19.27 -10.99 -34.88
N ARG A 516 19.81 -10.33 -35.91
CA ARG A 516 19.46 -8.98 -36.35
C ARG A 516 17.95 -8.78 -36.60
N GLY A 517 17.24 -9.81 -37.07
CA GLY A 517 15.83 -9.69 -37.42
C GLY A 517 15.59 -8.60 -38.46
N SER A 518 14.65 -7.67 -38.19
CA SER A 518 14.32 -6.54 -39.08
C SER A 518 15.22 -5.31 -38.88
N PHE A 519 16.20 -5.36 -37.97
CA PHE A 519 17.04 -4.23 -37.63
C PHE A 519 18.10 -3.92 -38.71
N ALA A 520 18.09 -2.71 -39.25
CA ALA A 520 18.99 -2.30 -40.33
C ALA A 520 20.30 -1.63 -39.86
N GLY A 521 20.49 -1.40 -38.55
CA GLY A 521 21.66 -0.69 -38.00
C GLY A 521 22.89 -1.58 -37.75
N ASP A 522 23.95 -1.07 -37.15
CA ASP A 522 25.14 -1.88 -36.86
C ASP A 522 24.88 -2.84 -35.68
N LEU A 523 25.27 -4.12 -35.83
CA LEU A 523 25.10 -5.16 -34.81
C LEU A 523 26.38 -6.00 -34.73
N SER A 524 26.94 -6.08 -33.52
CA SER A 524 28.12 -6.90 -33.23
C SER A 524 27.88 -7.82 -32.04
N ILE A 525 28.50 -8.99 -32.06
CA ILE A 525 28.46 -9.98 -30.98
C ILE A 525 29.88 -10.15 -30.45
N GLN A 526 30.06 -10.04 -29.14
CA GLN A 526 31.34 -10.18 -28.44
C GLN A 526 31.21 -11.22 -27.34
N SER A 527 32.13 -12.17 -27.30
CA SER A 527 32.16 -13.20 -26.26
C SER A 527 32.95 -12.71 -25.04
N LEU A 528 32.41 -12.94 -23.84
CA LEU A 528 33.06 -12.66 -22.56
C LEU A 528 33.18 -13.94 -21.73
N HIS A 529 34.13 -13.96 -20.81
CA HIS A 529 34.21 -15.03 -19.82
C HIS A 529 32.97 -15.01 -18.91
N ASN A 530 32.50 -16.20 -18.50
CA ASN A 530 31.32 -16.33 -17.67
C ASN A 530 31.62 -16.04 -16.19
N SER A 531 31.98 -14.80 -15.88
CA SER A 531 32.24 -14.34 -14.50
C SER A 531 31.57 -13.00 -14.21
N GLY A 532 31.04 -12.81 -13.00
CA GLY A 532 30.52 -11.54 -12.51
C GLY A 532 29.11 -11.13 -12.97
N GLY A 533 28.35 -12.03 -13.57
CA GLY A 533 26.96 -11.82 -13.98
C GLY A 533 26.75 -10.65 -14.96
N VAL A 534 25.51 -10.16 -15.06
CA VAL A 534 25.15 -9.06 -15.98
C VAL A 534 25.88 -7.76 -15.66
N SER A 535 26.03 -7.44 -14.38
CA SER A 535 26.67 -6.20 -13.91
C SER A 535 28.12 -6.08 -14.39
N ALA A 536 28.90 -7.17 -14.36
CA ALA A 536 30.28 -7.18 -14.86
C ALA A 536 30.36 -6.93 -16.37
N THR A 537 29.39 -7.42 -17.15
CA THR A 537 29.32 -7.18 -18.60
C THR A 537 29.19 -5.70 -18.92
N PHE A 538 28.37 -4.96 -18.18
CA PHE A 538 28.22 -3.52 -18.39
C PHE A 538 29.44 -2.73 -17.93
N MET A 539 30.06 -3.12 -16.81
CA MET A 539 31.31 -2.52 -16.38
C MET A 539 32.45 -2.79 -17.36
N HIS A 540 32.52 -3.98 -17.95
CA HIS A 540 33.45 -4.30 -19.02
C HIS A 540 33.28 -3.32 -20.19
N HIS A 541 32.04 -3.10 -20.64
CA HIS A 541 31.76 -2.14 -21.69
C HIS A 541 32.20 -0.71 -21.31
N ILE A 542 31.85 -0.24 -20.11
CA ILE A 542 32.24 1.09 -19.62
C ILE A 542 33.77 1.25 -19.61
N LEU A 543 34.50 0.26 -19.12
CA LEU A 543 35.97 0.30 -19.00
C LEU A 543 36.66 0.20 -20.35
N TYR A 544 36.21 -0.69 -21.23
CA TYR A 544 36.81 -0.88 -22.54
C TYR A 544 36.47 0.26 -23.51
N ALA A 545 35.25 0.77 -23.44
CA ALA A 545 34.78 1.90 -24.23
C ALA A 545 35.08 3.26 -23.60
N TRP A 546 35.86 3.34 -22.52
CA TRP A 546 36.03 4.57 -21.73
C TRP A 546 36.32 5.81 -22.59
N GLU A 547 37.22 5.70 -23.56
CA GLU A 547 37.62 6.82 -24.44
C GLU A 547 36.64 7.10 -25.60
N PHE A 548 35.81 6.12 -25.98
CA PHE A 548 34.94 6.19 -27.15
C PHE A 548 33.48 5.86 -26.85
N ILE A 549 33.07 5.98 -25.60
CA ILE A 549 31.71 5.73 -25.14
C ILE A 549 30.74 6.65 -25.88
N SER A 550 29.63 6.09 -26.33
CA SER A 550 28.59 6.85 -27.02
C SER A 550 27.99 7.92 -26.11
N GLN A 551 27.33 8.92 -26.70
CA GLN A 551 26.80 10.04 -25.92
C GLN A 551 25.78 9.59 -24.86
N GLN A 552 24.93 8.65 -25.23
CA GLN A 552 23.99 7.97 -24.36
C GLN A 552 24.04 6.49 -24.70
N THR A 553 24.12 5.63 -23.69
CA THR A 553 24.14 4.19 -23.85
C THR A 553 22.92 3.60 -23.13
N LEU A 554 22.18 2.73 -23.82
CA LEU A 554 21.11 1.92 -23.24
C LEU A 554 21.65 0.54 -22.89
N PHE A 555 21.59 0.16 -21.62
CA PHE A 555 22.01 -1.13 -21.10
C PHE A 555 20.79 -2.01 -20.87
N LEU A 556 20.82 -3.24 -21.41
CA LEU A 556 19.74 -4.22 -21.39
C LEU A 556 20.29 -5.60 -21.05
N SER A 557 19.47 -6.41 -20.41
CA SER A 557 19.79 -7.80 -20.10
C SER A 557 18.71 -8.73 -20.64
N THR A 558 19.11 -9.94 -21.04
CA THR A 558 18.19 -11.01 -21.43
C THR A 558 17.48 -11.64 -20.24
N SER A 559 18.09 -11.57 -19.05
CA SER A 559 17.55 -12.06 -17.78
C SER A 559 16.74 -10.98 -17.04
N SER A 560 15.78 -10.33 -17.72
CA SER A 560 15.01 -9.23 -17.13
C SER A 560 13.92 -9.72 -16.17
N GLU A 561 13.83 -9.10 -14.99
CA GLU A 561 12.76 -9.39 -14.02
C GLU A 561 11.39 -8.81 -14.45
N TYR A 562 11.38 -7.88 -15.41
CA TYR A 562 10.19 -7.11 -15.74
C TYR A 562 9.68 -7.38 -17.15
N PRO A 563 8.34 -7.39 -17.37
CA PRO A 563 7.79 -7.52 -18.71
C PRO A 563 8.26 -6.39 -19.64
N LEU A 564 8.71 -6.77 -20.83
CA LEU A 564 9.28 -5.87 -21.85
C LEU A 564 8.35 -4.70 -22.22
N LEU A 565 7.03 -4.90 -22.16
CA LEU A 565 6.04 -3.86 -22.40
C LEU A 565 6.15 -2.71 -21.39
N HIS A 566 6.45 -3.00 -20.12
CA HIS A 566 6.54 -1.97 -19.08
C HIS A 566 7.82 -1.14 -19.20
N THR A 567 8.95 -1.81 -19.41
CA THR A 567 10.27 -1.16 -19.54
C THR A 567 10.33 -0.28 -20.79
N THR A 568 9.81 -0.75 -21.94
CA THR A 568 9.72 0.04 -23.17
C THR A 568 8.75 1.22 -23.05
N LYS A 569 7.61 1.05 -22.36
CA LYS A 569 6.66 2.13 -22.07
C LYS A 569 7.33 3.22 -21.22
N ARG A 570 8.11 2.84 -20.20
CA ARG A 570 8.87 3.79 -19.37
C ARG A 570 9.94 4.50 -20.19
N LEU A 571 10.70 3.79 -21.01
CA LEU A 571 11.67 4.41 -21.90
C LEU A 571 11.01 5.45 -22.82
N ASN A 572 9.92 5.09 -23.48
CA ASN A 572 9.21 6.00 -24.39
C ASN A 572 8.65 7.25 -23.68
N ALA A 573 8.30 7.14 -22.40
CA ALA A 573 7.76 8.24 -21.61
C ALA A 573 8.84 9.23 -21.11
N TYR A 574 9.98 8.72 -20.62
CA TYR A 574 10.96 9.53 -19.88
C TYR A 574 12.27 9.77 -20.63
N PHE A 575 12.59 8.98 -21.66
CA PHE A 575 13.84 9.14 -22.38
C PHE A 575 13.86 10.41 -23.24
N GLN A 576 14.88 11.22 -23.02
CA GLN A 576 15.23 12.39 -23.81
C GLN A 576 16.55 12.13 -24.53
N PRO A 577 16.51 11.96 -25.85
CA PRO A 577 17.72 11.76 -26.60
C PRO A 577 18.53 13.06 -26.68
N ALA A 578 19.83 12.88 -26.89
CA ALA A 578 20.78 13.92 -27.20
C ALA A 578 20.34 14.84 -28.35
N GLY A 579 20.43 16.14 -28.13
CA GLY A 579 20.20 17.15 -29.17
C GLY A 579 21.31 17.21 -30.23
N PHE A 580 20.99 17.84 -31.37
CA PHE A 580 21.95 18.14 -32.45
C PHE A 580 21.75 19.59 -32.90
N PRO A 581 22.80 20.31 -33.35
CA PRO A 581 24.18 19.90 -33.60
C PRO A 581 25.09 19.84 -32.38
N LEU A 582 24.68 20.43 -31.26
CA LEU A 582 25.47 20.48 -30.04
C LEU A 582 24.88 19.54 -28.98
N PRO A 583 25.54 18.40 -28.71
CA PRO A 583 25.02 17.36 -27.83
C PRO A 583 24.74 17.80 -26.40
N ASP A 584 25.39 18.87 -25.93
CA ASP A 584 25.24 19.42 -24.58
C ASP A 584 24.53 20.79 -24.57
N ALA A 585 24.02 21.25 -25.72
CA ALA A 585 23.28 22.51 -25.78
C ALA A 585 21.80 22.34 -25.41
N GLN A 586 21.29 21.11 -25.41
CA GLN A 586 19.92 20.79 -25.03
C GLN A 586 19.90 19.77 -23.90
N PRO A 587 18.87 19.84 -23.02
CA PRO A 587 18.71 18.87 -21.95
C PRO A 587 18.57 17.47 -22.55
N LYS A 588 19.30 16.50 -21.97
CA LYS A 588 19.26 15.09 -22.38
C LYS A 588 19.13 14.19 -21.16
N THR A 589 18.63 12.98 -21.34
CA THR A 589 18.62 12.00 -20.23
C THR A 589 20.05 11.64 -19.86
N GLY A 590 20.44 12.02 -18.65
CA GLY A 590 21.68 11.62 -18.01
C GLY A 590 21.57 10.22 -17.45
N PHE A 591 20.51 9.92 -16.70
CA PHE A 591 20.23 8.58 -16.21
C PHE A 591 18.73 8.32 -16.18
N LEU A 592 18.33 7.13 -16.63
CA LEU A 592 16.96 6.64 -16.52
C LEU A 592 17.01 5.14 -16.30
N HIS A 593 16.59 4.69 -15.11
CA HIS A 593 16.40 3.27 -14.87
C HIS A 593 15.03 2.80 -15.34
N LEU A 594 15.01 1.65 -16.00
CA LEU A 594 13.80 1.07 -16.60
C LEU A 594 13.06 0.12 -15.66
N GLY A 595 13.67 -0.33 -14.57
CA GLY A 595 13.08 -1.20 -13.52
C GLY A 595 12.62 -0.43 -12.28
N GLU A 596 12.22 -1.12 -11.22
CA GLU A 596 11.68 -0.49 -10.00
C GLU A 596 12.76 0.26 -9.20
N GLN A 597 12.33 1.20 -8.38
CA GLN A 597 13.21 2.07 -7.61
C GLN A 597 12.64 2.29 -6.22
N GLU A 598 13.49 2.23 -5.20
CA GLU A 598 13.06 2.39 -3.81
C GLU A 598 14.02 3.27 -3.01
N ALA A 599 13.47 4.04 -2.08
CA ALA A 599 14.25 4.89 -1.20
C ALA A 599 14.61 4.14 0.10
N CYS A 600 15.86 4.25 0.52
CA CYS A 600 16.37 3.66 1.76
C CYS A 600 17.29 4.63 2.51
N TRP A 601 17.64 4.27 3.74
CA TRP A 601 18.61 5.01 4.55
C TRP A 601 20.01 4.44 4.37
N CYS A 602 21.01 5.29 4.10
CA CYS A 602 22.33 4.83 3.63
C CYS A 602 23.06 3.87 4.58
N GLY A 603 22.93 4.04 5.90
CA GLY A 603 23.71 3.23 6.85
C GLY A 603 23.12 1.84 7.14
N ALA A 604 21.91 1.56 6.66
CA ALA A 604 21.22 0.27 6.78
C ALA A 604 20.20 0.18 5.65
N CYS A 605 20.72 0.27 4.42
CA CYS A 605 19.88 0.26 3.23
C CYS A 605 19.40 -1.16 2.97
N SER A 606 18.10 -1.28 2.74
CA SER A 606 17.44 -2.49 2.34
C SER A 606 16.35 -2.14 1.33
N ASP A 607 16.05 -3.05 0.42
CA ASP A 607 14.92 -2.91 -0.50
C ASP A 607 13.75 -3.77 -0.02
N SER A 608 12.64 -3.66 -0.72
CA SER A 608 11.46 -4.44 -0.40
C SER A 608 11.70 -5.92 -0.70
N THR A 609 12.58 -6.31 -1.65
CA THR A 609 12.88 -7.71 -2.00
C THR A 609 13.57 -8.49 -0.88
N GLY A 610 14.03 -7.80 0.15
CA GLY A 610 14.77 -8.37 1.26
C GLY A 610 16.27 -8.37 1.02
N TRP A 611 16.76 -7.66 -0.01
CA TRP A 611 18.17 -7.33 -0.14
C TRP A 611 18.55 -6.30 0.94
N ASP A 612 19.75 -6.48 1.49
CA ASP A 612 20.37 -5.59 2.48
C ASP A 612 21.79 -5.26 2.01
N ASP A 613 22.27 -4.03 2.22
CA ASP A 613 23.65 -3.63 1.93
C ASP A 613 24.65 -4.16 2.98
N THR A 614 24.87 -5.47 2.97
CA THR A 614 25.85 -6.15 3.83
C THR A 614 27.29 -5.80 3.47
N PHE A 615 27.54 -5.41 2.22
CA PHE A 615 28.84 -4.95 1.75
C PHE A 615 29.19 -3.53 2.21
N HIS A 616 28.20 -2.75 2.68
CA HIS A 616 28.34 -1.33 3.01
C HIS A 616 28.83 -0.50 1.81
N LEU A 617 28.39 -0.88 0.61
CA LEU A 617 28.76 -0.20 -0.62
C LEU A 617 27.91 1.04 -0.88
N VAL A 618 26.68 1.13 -0.37
CA VAL A 618 25.83 2.32 -0.54
C VAL A 618 26.52 3.59 -0.05
N PRO A 619 26.96 3.70 1.22
CA PRO A 619 27.62 4.93 1.69
C PRO A 619 28.98 5.16 1.00
N SER A 620 29.70 4.08 0.68
CA SER A 620 31.03 4.14 0.05
C SER A 620 30.95 4.64 -1.40
N MET A 621 30.01 4.11 -2.18
CA MET A 621 29.78 4.50 -3.58
C MET A 621 29.12 5.87 -3.68
N TRP A 622 28.27 6.25 -2.72
CA TRP A 622 27.78 7.62 -2.63
C TRP A 622 28.92 8.63 -2.55
N ALA A 623 29.87 8.42 -1.62
CA ALA A 623 31.02 9.29 -1.44
C ALA A 623 31.95 9.29 -2.67
N ALA A 624 32.14 8.12 -3.30
CA ALA A 624 32.98 7.99 -4.49
C ALA A 624 32.39 8.72 -5.70
N ALA A 625 31.07 8.65 -5.91
CA ALA A 625 30.38 9.32 -7.00
C ALA A 625 30.19 10.83 -6.77
N ARG A 626 30.25 11.30 -5.51
CA ARG A 626 30.00 12.69 -5.11
C ARG A 626 31.12 13.23 -4.22
N PRO A 627 32.31 13.52 -4.79
CA PRO A 627 33.41 14.07 -4.03
C PRO A 627 33.01 15.42 -3.39
N GLY A 628 33.16 15.53 -2.07
CA GLY A 628 32.84 16.73 -1.29
C GLY A 628 31.43 16.76 -0.65
N ALA A 629 30.61 15.72 -0.83
CA ALA A 629 29.35 15.58 -0.09
C ALA A 629 29.61 15.27 1.40
N SER A 630 28.88 15.91 2.32
CA SER A 630 29.21 15.90 3.75
C SER A 630 28.75 14.64 4.50
N THR A 631 27.76 13.89 4.01
CA THR A 631 27.33 12.56 4.51
C THR A 631 26.22 11.98 3.62
N CYS A 632 26.10 10.65 3.54
CA CYS A 632 24.96 9.97 2.92
C CYS A 632 23.88 9.70 3.99
N GLU A 633 22.65 10.18 3.79
CA GLU A 633 21.53 9.89 4.69
C GLU A 633 20.39 9.16 3.98
N SER A 634 19.81 9.71 2.90
CA SER A 634 18.82 9.03 2.05
C SER A 634 19.33 8.82 0.64
N VAL A 635 19.05 7.64 0.09
CA VAL A 635 19.35 7.29 -1.30
C VAL A 635 18.22 6.54 -1.97
N LEU A 636 18.24 6.56 -3.29
CA LEU A 636 17.41 5.77 -4.17
C LEU A 636 18.24 4.60 -4.70
N VAL A 637 17.77 3.39 -4.46
CA VAL A 637 18.32 2.16 -5.04
C VAL A 637 17.46 1.67 -6.20
N THR A 638 18.10 1.00 -7.14
CA THR A 638 17.50 0.49 -8.38
C THR A 638 17.30 -1.02 -8.31
N ARG A 639 16.34 -1.56 -9.05
CA ARG A 639 16.13 -3.01 -9.18
C ARG A 639 16.00 -3.37 -10.66
N GLY A 640 16.86 -4.27 -11.09
CA GLY A 640 17.12 -4.60 -12.48
C GLY A 640 18.34 -3.86 -13.02
N ASN A 641 18.85 -4.42 -14.11
CA ASN A 641 20.07 -3.96 -14.77
C ASN A 641 19.75 -3.13 -16.03
N GLU A 642 18.48 -2.85 -16.31
CA GLU A 642 18.05 -2.11 -17.49
C GLU A 642 18.02 -0.60 -17.23
N PHE A 643 18.89 0.15 -17.88
CA PHE A 643 18.96 1.61 -17.71
C PHE A 643 19.61 2.31 -18.90
N VAL A 644 19.35 3.61 -19.01
CA VAL A 644 20.06 4.51 -19.91
C VAL A 644 21.02 5.36 -19.08
N ALA A 645 22.24 5.55 -19.58
CA ALA A 645 23.22 6.45 -18.98
C ALA A 645 23.90 7.34 -20.03
N SER A 646 24.19 8.59 -19.69
CA SER A 646 25.00 9.49 -20.50
C SER A 646 26.50 9.25 -20.25
N ALA A 647 27.32 9.48 -21.27
CA ALA A 647 28.77 9.47 -21.12
C ALA A 647 29.25 10.42 -20.01
N ALA A 648 28.60 11.58 -19.86
CA ALA A 648 28.96 12.59 -18.88
C ALA A 648 28.82 12.09 -17.43
N ARG A 649 27.78 11.30 -17.13
CA ARG A 649 27.58 10.70 -15.81
C ARG A 649 28.46 9.48 -15.58
N VAL A 650 28.60 8.60 -16.58
CA VAL A 650 29.51 7.45 -16.50
C VAL A 650 30.93 7.89 -16.20
N ARG A 651 31.42 8.91 -16.92
CA ARG A 651 32.75 9.49 -16.74
C ARG A 651 32.88 10.46 -15.57
N GLY A 652 31.74 10.90 -15.03
CA GLY A 652 31.66 11.71 -13.81
C GLY A 652 32.12 10.97 -12.56
N VAL A 653 31.98 9.64 -12.57
CA VAL A 653 32.60 8.73 -11.60
C VAL A 653 34.00 8.37 -12.09
N LYS A 654 34.98 8.36 -11.19
CA LYS A 654 36.35 8.02 -11.56
C LYS A 654 36.45 6.57 -12.07
N ARG A 655 37.30 6.36 -13.08
CA ARG A 655 37.52 5.06 -13.73
C ARG A 655 37.95 3.94 -12.76
N ASP A 656 38.72 4.29 -11.73
CA ASP A 656 39.16 3.35 -10.68
C ASP A 656 38.01 2.75 -9.88
N VAL A 657 36.90 3.48 -9.69
CA VAL A 657 35.70 2.96 -9.03
C VAL A 657 35.05 1.88 -9.89
N TRP A 658 34.90 2.13 -11.19
CA TRP A 658 34.38 1.14 -12.14
C TRP A 658 35.28 -0.10 -12.21
N GLN A 659 36.61 0.11 -12.24
CA GLN A 659 37.59 -0.97 -12.26
C GLN A 659 37.52 -1.81 -10.98
N MET A 660 37.44 -1.18 -9.80
CA MET A 660 37.35 -1.85 -8.51
C MET A 660 36.11 -2.75 -8.43
N LEU A 661 34.95 -2.26 -8.87
CA LEU A 661 33.72 -3.06 -8.88
C LEU A 661 33.80 -4.21 -9.89
N TYR A 662 34.36 -3.95 -11.08
CA TYR A 662 34.57 -4.98 -12.09
C TYR A 662 35.49 -6.10 -11.58
N ASP A 663 36.66 -5.73 -11.06
CA ASP A 663 37.65 -6.67 -10.54
C ASP A 663 37.07 -7.50 -9.39
N ALA A 664 36.23 -6.90 -8.54
CA ALA A 664 35.56 -7.60 -7.46
C ALA A 664 34.50 -8.61 -7.95
N LEU A 665 33.80 -8.30 -9.04
CA LEU A 665 32.80 -9.19 -9.66
C LEU A 665 33.44 -10.33 -10.44
N THR A 666 34.59 -10.10 -11.09
CA THR A 666 35.23 -11.09 -11.95
C THR A 666 36.37 -11.86 -11.28
N ASN A 667 36.57 -11.70 -9.97
CA ASN A 667 37.64 -12.39 -9.26
C ASN A 667 37.31 -13.87 -9.06
N GLU A 668 38.05 -14.75 -9.72
CA GLU A 668 37.86 -16.20 -9.64
C GLU A 668 38.34 -16.80 -8.29
N ASP A 669 39.15 -16.07 -7.51
CA ASP A 669 39.66 -16.52 -6.21
C ASP A 669 38.64 -16.30 -5.08
N MET A 670 37.61 -17.15 -5.04
CA MET A 670 36.57 -17.13 -3.99
C MET A 670 37.12 -17.26 -2.55
N GLY A 671 38.33 -17.79 -2.37
CA GLY A 671 38.92 -17.99 -1.05
C GLY A 671 39.47 -16.72 -0.41
N ASN A 672 39.95 -15.78 -1.24
CA ASN A 672 40.62 -14.56 -0.77
C ASN A 672 39.92 -13.26 -1.20
N ALA A 673 39.03 -13.31 -2.19
CA ALA A 673 38.32 -12.14 -2.68
C ALA A 673 37.31 -11.63 -1.63
N TRP A 674 37.33 -10.32 -1.39
CA TRP A 674 36.42 -9.68 -0.43
C TRP A 674 34.94 -9.74 -0.88
N SER A 675 34.69 -9.87 -2.18
CA SER A 675 33.36 -10.02 -2.77
C SER A 675 32.68 -11.34 -2.39
N HIS A 676 33.49 -12.37 -2.08
CA HIS A 676 33.06 -13.71 -1.67
C HIS A 676 33.24 -13.94 -0.16
N ALA A 677 33.57 -12.89 0.60
CA ALA A 677 33.83 -13.02 2.02
C ALA A 677 32.55 -13.44 2.79
N SER A 678 32.64 -14.54 3.54
CA SER A 678 31.50 -15.14 4.23
C SER A 678 30.79 -14.25 5.26
N ASP A 679 31.45 -13.21 5.76
CA ASP A 679 30.84 -12.20 6.64
C ASP A 679 29.99 -11.17 5.89
N LYS A 680 30.21 -11.03 4.58
CA LYS A 680 29.46 -10.12 3.67
C LYS A 680 28.31 -10.81 2.98
N LEU A 681 28.40 -12.12 2.77
CA LEU A 681 27.32 -12.89 2.18
C LEU A 681 26.11 -12.96 3.14
N PRO A 682 24.88 -12.94 2.61
CA PRO A 682 23.70 -13.20 3.41
C PRO A 682 23.85 -14.57 4.07
N ARG A 683 23.67 -14.63 5.39
CA ARG A 683 23.70 -15.90 6.11
C ARG A 683 22.42 -16.65 5.80
N MET A 684 22.55 -17.86 5.25
CA MET A 684 21.43 -18.78 5.12
C MET A 684 20.85 -19.06 6.51
N LEU A 685 19.61 -18.66 6.74
CA LEU A 685 18.88 -19.06 7.94
C LEU A 685 18.47 -20.54 7.81
N GLU A 686 18.31 -21.21 8.94
CA GLU A 686 17.82 -22.59 8.98
C GLU A 686 16.41 -22.63 8.34
N GLY A 687 16.25 -23.35 7.22
CA GLY A 687 15.02 -23.39 6.43
C GLY A 687 15.08 -22.67 5.07
N GLU A 688 15.99 -21.70 4.88
CA GLU A 688 16.05 -20.86 3.68
C GLU A 688 16.62 -21.57 2.44
N GLY A 689 17.25 -22.74 2.59
CA GLY A 689 17.86 -23.50 1.50
C GLY A 689 16.89 -24.04 0.45
N ARG A 690 15.60 -23.71 0.55
CA ARG A 690 14.59 -24.02 -0.46
C ARG A 690 14.16 -22.81 -1.28
N MET A 691 14.01 -21.61 -0.71
CA MET A 691 13.54 -20.38 -1.39
C MET A 691 13.75 -19.15 -0.48
N GLY A 692 14.40 -18.06 -0.92
CA GLY A 692 14.49 -16.82 -0.11
C GLY A 692 15.59 -15.81 -0.48
N ARG A 693 15.79 -14.81 0.39
CA ARG A 693 16.87 -13.78 0.40
C ARG A 693 18.26 -14.34 0.09
N TRP A 694 18.50 -15.59 0.46
CA TRP A 694 19.75 -16.27 0.27
C TRP A 694 19.90 -16.75 -1.17
N VAL A 695 20.94 -16.27 -1.84
CA VAL A 695 21.37 -16.76 -3.15
C VAL A 695 22.74 -17.41 -2.98
N ALA A 696 22.92 -18.56 -3.61
CA ALA A 696 24.21 -19.25 -3.60
C ALA A 696 25.23 -18.38 -4.34
N ASP A 697 26.32 -18.04 -3.65
CA ASP A 697 27.38 -17.24 -4.22
C ASP A 697 28.25 -18.08 -5.16
N SER A 698 28.57 -17.53 -6.33
CA SER A 698 29.42 -18.18 -7.34
C SER A 698 30.25 -17.15 -8.10
N VAL A 699 31.21 -17.62 -8.90
CA VAL A 699 32.02 -16.74 -9.77
C VAL A 699 31.16 -16.21 -10.93
N GLU A 700 30.26 -17.04 -11.43
CA GLU A 700 29.35 -16.72 -12.54
C GLU A 700 28.31 -15.67 -12.13
N GLU A 701 27.73 -15.83 -10.93
CA GLU A 701 26.67 -15.00 -10.37
C GLU A 701 26.99 -14.61 -8.91
N PRO A 702 27.99 -13.73 -8.69
CA PRO A 702 28.36 -13.32 -7.35
C PRO A 702 27.21 -12.53 -6.70
N VAL A 703 27.00 -12.72 -5.40
CA VAL A 703 25.99 -11.97 -4.63
C VAL A 703 26.26 -10.45 -4.67
N LEU A 704 27.53 -10.07 -4.82
CA LEU A 704 27.92 -8.69 -5.08
C LEU A 704 27.22 -8.08 -6.32
N GLY A 705 26.93 -8.89 -7.35
CA GLY A 705 26.24 -8.46 -8.56
C GLY A 705 24.84 -7.90 -8.27
N LEU A 706 24.11 -8.54 -7.34
CA LEU A 706 22.81 -8.05 -6.87
C LEU A 706 22.95 -6.70 -6.16
N THR A 707 24.02 -6.49 -5.40
CA THR A 707 24.30 -5.22 -4.75
C THR A 707 24.62 -4.14 -5.78
N VAL A 708 25.43 -4.43 -6.80
CA VAL A 708 25.77 -3.50 -7.87
C VAL A 708 24.54 -3.04 -8.65
N GLU A 709 23.59 -3.94 -8.89
CA GLU A 709 22.29 -3.61 -9.51
C GLU A 709 21.53 -2.51 -8.73
N ARG A 710 21.66 -2.46 -7.40
CA ARG A 710 21.06 -1.43 -6.53
C ARG A 710 21.82 -0.10 -6.56
N LEU A 711 23.05 -0.10 -7.06
CA LEU A 711 23.96 1.06 -6.99
C LEU A 711 23.90 1.95 -8.24
N TRP A 712 23.20 1.58 -9.32
CA TRP A 712 23.22 2.34 -10.57
C TRP A 712 22.80 3.81 -10.41
N ALA A 713 21.69 4.08 -9.71
CA ALA A 713 21.25 5.45 -9.42
C ALA A 713 22.24 6.21 -8.53
N ILE A 714 22.94 5.52 -7.63
CA ILE A 714 23.94 6.13 -6.74
C ILE A 714 25.19 6.51 -7.54
N LEU A 715 25.74 5.55 -8.30
CA LEU A 715 26.94 5.74 -9.12
C LEU A 715 26.73 6.81 -10.18
N LEU A 716 25.60 6.77 -10.89
CA LEU A 716 25.29 7.74 -11.96
C LEU A 716 24.67 9.03 -11.41
N GLN A 717 24.82 9.30 -10.11
CA GLN A 717 24.44 10.55 -9.45
C GLN A 717 22.97 10.95 -9.67
N CYS A 718 22.08 9.96 -9.71
CA CYS A 718 20.66 10.12 -9.97
C CYS A 718 19.79 9.53 -8.85
N SER A 719 20.20 9.79 -7.61
CA SER A 719 19.51 9.38 -6.41
C SER A 719 18.92 10.62 -5.75
N GLY A 720 17.95 11.25 -6.42
CA GLY A 720 17.30 12.48 -5.97
C GLY A 720 15.90 12.24 -5.39
N PRO A 721 15.44 13.10 -4.47
CA PRO A 721 14.10 13.00 -3.88
C PRO A 721 12.98 13.18 -4.89
N GLU A 722 13.19 13.94 -5.96
CA GLU A 722 12.18 14.16 -7.00
C GLU A 722 11.74 12.83 -7.62
N ILE A 723 12.71 11.98 -7.95
CA ILE A 723 12.45 10.66 -8.54
C ILE A 723 11.81 9.73 -7.52
N ALA A 724 12.34 9.72 -6.29
CA ALA A 724 11.85 8.91 -5.18
C ALA A 724 10.37 9.18 -4.84
N TRP A 725 9.87 10.40 -5.08
CA TRP A 725 8.47 10.78 -4.84
C TRP A 725 7.60 10.75 -6.10
N ARG A 726 8.12 11.14 -7.27
CA ARG A 726 7.31 11.42 -8.46
C ARG A 726 7.25 10.27 -9.47
N CYS A 727 8.23 9.37 -9.46
CA CYS A 727 8.28 8.30 -10.46
C CYS A 727 7.10 7.32 -10.26
N PRO A 728 6.25 7.08 -11.29
CA PRO A 728 5.16 6.10 -11.22
C PRO A 728 5.61 4.65 -11.28
N SER A 729 4.69 3.76 -10.89
CA SER A 729 4.86 2.32 -11.05
C SER A 729 5.03 1.94 -12.53
N LEU A 730 5.68 0.80 -12.76
CA LEU A 730 5.95 0.27 -14.11
C LEU A 730 4.68 0.07 -14.95
N GLY A 731 3.58 -0.34 -14.30
CA GLY A 731 2.28 -0.52 -14.94
C GLY A 731 1.69 0.78 -15.50
N ARG A 732 1.76 1.87 -14.71
CA ARG A 732 1.11 3.15 -15.05
C ARG A 732 1.87 3.93 -16.12
N GLY A 733 3.20 3.93 -16.08
CA GLY A 733 4.06 4.60 -17.05
C GLY A 733 4.12 6.12 -16.89
N LEU A 734 3.01 6.86 -16.96
CA LEU A 734 3.00 8.32 -16.82
C LEU A 734 2.10 8.80 -15.69
N ARG A 735 2.61 9.73 -14.88
CA ARG A 735 1.83 10.49 -13.89
C ARG A 735 1.13 11.67 -14.58
N ARG A 736 -0.09 11.98 -14.19
CA ARG A 736 -0.83 13.14 -14.73
C ARG A 736 -0.14 14.43 -14.32
N GLY A 737 0.22 15.26 -15.30
CA GLY A 737 1.01 16.47 -15.08
C GLY A 737 2.48 16.19 -14.71
N GLY A 738 2.95 14.96 -14.92
CA GLY A 738 4.35 14.59 -14.74
C GLY A 738 5.23 15.00 -15.92
N GLY A 739 6.51 15.23 -15.62
CA GLY A 739 7.55 15.55 -16.59
C GLY A 739 8.53 14.39 -16.79
N ARG A 740 9.53 14.59 -17.67
CA ARG A 740 10.58 13.58 -17.90
C ARG A 740 11.51 13.42 -16.69
N ASP A 741 11.64 14.49 -15.93
CA ASP A 741 12.35 14.62 -14.67
C ASP A 741 11.73 13.81 -13.51
N ASP A 742 10.49 13.31 -13.67
CA ASP A 742 9.85 12.50 -12.62
C ASP A 742 10.50 11.12 -12.43
N CYS A 743 11.15 10.56 -13.46
CA CYS A 743 11.87 9.27 -13.39
C CYS A 743 13.31 9.30 -13.91
N ALA A 744 13.73 10.39 -14.55
CA ALA A 744 15.05 10.51 -15.15
C ALA A 744 15.79 11.73 -14.60
N CYS A 745 17.10 11.60 -14.43
CA CYS A 745 17.95 12.78 -14.27
C CYS A 745 18.31 13.32 -15.64
N ILE A 746 18.07 14.61 -15.82
CA ILE A 746 18.37 15.33 -17.05
C ILE A 746 19.70 16.07 -16.85
N ASP A 747 20.59 15.95 -17.84
CA ASP A 747 21.88 16.65 -17.92
C ASP A 747 21.77 17.97 -18.68
#